data_AF-A0A8H7X5M7-F1
#
_entry.id   AF-A0A8H7X5M7-F1
#
_cell.length_a   1.000
_cell.length_b   1.000
_cell.length_c   1.000
_cell.angle_alpha   90.00
_cell.angle_beta   90.00
_cell.angle_gamma   90.00
#
_symmetry.space_group_name_H-M   'P 1'
#
loop_
_entity.id
_entity.type
_entity.pdbx_description
1 polymer ?
#
loop_
_entity_poly.entity_id
_entity_poly.type
_entity_poly.pdbx_seq_one_letter_code
_entity_poly.pdbx_strand_id
1 'polypeptide(L)'
;MSFKTSRNAFLLLVLILVLVTDNVNTAFILRAANPAEYPSLLDASIESLGSGLAQRKFTSVDLVKAYLATITEVQEDFHAVTEVNPDALLIAAGLDKERLHGSLQGPLHGIPLLIKNIIATDDKMNNTAGSWALLGAKVPRDATVAKKLRDAGAILLGKSSLTQWANFRSDNSSNGWSSLGGQVYGPYFPRQDPWGSSSGSGVGAALGLASGCLGTETDGSITSPASSNNIVGIKPTVGLTSRYLVIPISEHQDTVGPMARSVKDAAYILQAIVGLDPHDNYTSNIPHVPNYVKACKHSALSGIRLGIPRNAISLELDSSTQPQIKALNQAIKVLRATGATVIDNTNFTAAEEFWNSDIPGRVLQADFVVNLQGYLASLTRNPNDIHSLDHLRNFTQHYPLEEYPLRDTGVWDATLSGWNNTDPRFWSAYQQNLYYGGDGGLLGAMDRFKLDAIVMPADFAAHWAATVGTPIVTVPLGFYPSGTPVVKDSWGLVESAPKIPFGISFMGRKFSEEKLIGMAYAFEQRTKVIPPKHQSSRVSPYDTSSKLSKANMMSEMQKTSSFVETEVSYLVKDLKHDKEKPYELTFAAGGLIPQTNISYQPHQVSVYNFRGLQNSDSFNEYGFTVTKLGCALAAADFNDDTIVKDRYYPAVEKLLWETFSHASAVRIIEHGLRKRSGAFPGGEGASEDVQPATRVHADYSIDSADRTARASSKMSQKAIDAS
;
A
#
# COMPACT_ATOMS: atom_id res chain seq x y z
N MET A 1 -17.05 16.76 -95.61
CA MET A 1 -17.70 15.58 -94.99
C MET A 1 -17.18 15.44 -93.56
N SER A 2 -18.06 15.02 -92.66
CA SER A 2 -17.85 14.50 -91.29
C SER A 2 -16.38 14.38 -90.82
N PHE A 3 -16.07 14.92 -89.64
CA PHE A 3 -14.86 14.78 -88.80
C PHE A 3 -14.38 16.14 -88.27
N LYS A 4 -15.14 16.77 -87.36
CA LYS A 4 -14.62 17.92 -86.58
C LYS A 4 -15.29 18.15 -85.22
N THR A 5 -15.90 17.11 -84.62
CA THR A 5 -16.63 17.23 -83.34
C THR A 5 -16.15 16.26 -82.25
N SER A 6 -15.00 15.58 -82.41
CA SER A 6 -14.49 14.64 -81.39
C SER A 6 -13.18 15.05 -80.70
N ARG A 7 -12.47 16.11 -81.16
CA ARG A 7 -11.25 16.60 -80.46
C ARG A 7 -11.52 17.60 -79.34
N ASN A 8 -12.63 18.35 -79.37
CA ASN A 8 -12.94 19.32 -78.32
C ASN A 8 -13.67 18.72 -77.11
N ALA A 9 -14.33 17.56 -77.27
CA ALA A 9 -14.92 16.83 -76.13
C ALA A 9 -13.85 16.12 -75.29
N PHE A 10 -12.78 15.61 -75.92
CA PHE A 10 -11.69 14.94 -75.20
C PHE A 10 -10.76 15.93 -74.47
N LEU A 11 -10.53 17.12 -75.05
CA LEU A 11 -9.77 18.18 -74.38
C LEU A 11 -10.53 18.80 -73.19
N LEU A 12 -11.86 18.87 -73.24
CA LEU A 12 -12.66 19.35 -72.09
C LEU A 12 -12.74 18.32 -70.97
N LEU A 13 -12.75 17.01 -71.28
CA LEU A 13 -12.74 15.97 -70.25
C LEU A 13 -11.38 15.84 -69.56
N VAL A 14 -10.27 16.03 -70.28
CA VAL A 14 -8.91 16.01 -69.69
C VAL A 14 -8.63 17.29 -68.89
N LEU A 15 -9.16 18.46 -69.29
CA LEU A 15 -9.00 19.67 -68.48
C LEU A 15 -9.82 19.64 -67.17
N ILE A 16 -10.99 18.99 -67.16
CA ILE A 16 -11.77 18.80 -65.93
C ILE A 16 -11.14 17.73 -65.03
N LEU A 17 -10.49 16.70 -65.58
CA LEU A 17 -9.76 15.73 -64.74
C LEU A 17 -8.49 16.33 -64.12
N VAL A 18 -7.75 17.19 -64.83
CA VAL A 18 -6.53 17.82 -64.30
C VAL A 18 -6.87 18.94 -63.30
N LEU A 19 -7.97 19.68 -63.48
CA LEU A 19 -8.40 20.70 -62.51
C LEU A 19 -9.17 20.15 -61.29
N VAL A 20 -9.50 18.85 -61.27
CA VAL A 20 -10.01 18.16 -60.08
C VAL A 20 -8.91 17.40 -59.33
N THR A 21 -7.72 17.22 -59.92
CA THR A 21 -6.56 16.63 -59.21
C THR A 21 -5.57 17.66 -58.65
N ASP A 22 -5.62 18.92 -59.08
CA ASP A 22 -4.65 19.96 -58.65
C ASP A 22 -5.12 20.90 -57.52
N ASN A 23 -6.26 20.62 -56.88
CA ASN A 23 -6.68 21.31 -55.65
C ASN A 23 -6.91 20.39 -54.44
N VAL A 24 -6.30 19.20 -54.46
CA VAL A 24 -6.08 18.38 -53.25
C VAL A 24 -4.61 18.45 -52.85
N ASN A 25 -4.04 19.65 -52.87
CA ASN A 25 -2.87 20.01 -52.09
C ASN A 25 -3.29 20.93 -50.93
N THR A 26 -4.39 20.60 -50.27
CA THR A 26 -4.59 21.00 -48.88
C THR A 26 -3.89 19.95 -48.05
N ALA A 27 -2.63 20.24 -47.71
CA ALA A 27 -1.93 19.76 -46.53
C ALA A 27 -2.63 18.60 -45.81
N PHE A 28 -2.45 17.37 -46.30
CA PHE A 28 -2.30 16.24 -45.41
C PHE A 28 -0.96 16.44 -44.68
N ILE A 29 -0.93 17.45 -43.81
CA ILE A 29 -0.31 17.24 -42.51
C ILE A 29 -1.09 16.03 -42.01
N LEU A 30 -0.48 14.85 -42.11
CA LEU A 30 -0.62 13.87 -41.05
C LEU A 30 -0.49 14.72 -39.79
N ARG A 31 -1.62 15.15 -39.22
CA ARG A 31 -1.69 15.30 -37.78
C ARG A 31 -1.31 13.89 -37.38
N ALA A 32 -0.03 13.68 -37.07
CA ALA A 32 0.34 12.73 -36.07
C ALA A 32 -0.73 12.94 -35.02
N ALA A 33 -1.64 11.98 -34.90
CA ALA A 33 -2.55 11.97 -33.79
C ALA A 33 -1.62 12.19 -32.61
N ASN A 34 -1.76 13.32 -31.92
CA ASN A 34 -0.93 13.60 -30.75
C ASN A 34 -0.95 12.30 -29.96
N PRO A 35 0.20 11.64 -29.71
CA PRO A 35 0.19 10.42 -28.94
C PRO A 35 -0.58 10.75 -27.68
N ALA A 36 -1.68 10.02 -27.42
CA ALA A 36 -2.61 10.38 -26.37
C ALA A 36 -1.80 10.66 -25.10
N GLU A 37 -1.75 11.92 -24.67
CA GLU A 37 -0.89 12.33 -23.57
C GLU A 37 -1.57 11.83 -22.30
N TYR A 38 -1.16 10.66 -21.84
CA TYR A 38 -1.64 10.08 -20.60
C TYR A 38 -1.12 10.91 -19.43
N PRO A 39 -1.97 11.25 -18.43
CA PRO A 39 -1.50 11.97 -17.27
C PRO A 39 -0.51 11.10 -16.48
N SER A 40 0.55 11.72 -15.97
CA SER A 40 1.43 11.10 -14.97
C SER A 40 0.60 10.58 -13.79
N LEU A 41 0.86 9.35 -13.32
CA LEU A 41 0.21 8.80 -12.13
C LEU A 41 0.48 9.65 -10.88
N LEU A 42 1.58 10.42 -10.89
CA LEU A 42 1.92 11.38 -9.84
C LEU A 42 1.10 12.69 -9.90
N ASP A 43 0.36 12.95 -10.97
CA ASP A 43 -0.43 14.18 -11.11
C ASP A 43 -1.91 13.91 -11.38
N ALA A 44 -2.26 12.66 -11.73
CA ALA A 44 -3.63 12.26 -11.96
C ALA A 44 -4.46 12.30 -10.67
N SER A 45 -5.58 13.02 -10.70
CA SER A 45 -6.59 13.03 -9.65
C SER A 45 -7.60 11.90 -9.91
N ILE A 46 -8.39 11.55 -8.89
CA ILE A 46 -9.47 10.57 -9.04
C ILE A 46 -10.45 11.01 -10.14
N GLU A 47 -10.73 12.31 -10.25
CA GLU A 47 -11.58 12.86 -11.32
C GLU A 47 -10.97 12.69 -12.71
N SER A 48 -9.67 12.95 -12.87
CA SER A 48 -9.03 12.81 -14.18
C SER A 48 -8.90 11.34 -14.59
N LEU A 49 -8.64 10.44 -13.64
CA LEU A 49 -8.64 8.99 -13.87
C LEU A 49 -10.02 8.48 -14.24
N GLY A 50 -11.06 8.84 -13.47
CA GLY A 50 -12.45 8.48 -13.77
C GLY A 50 -12.90 8.98 -15.14
N SER A 51 -12.52 10.20 -15.51
CA SER A 51 -12.79 10.78 -16.84
C SER A 51 -12.05 10.02 -17.95
N GLY A 52 -10.79 9.63 -17.74
CA GLY A 52 -10.02 8.81 -18.67
C GLY A 52 -10.64 7.43 -18.91
N LEU A 53 -11.08 6.76 -17.85
CA LEU A 53 -11.79 5.48 -17.90
C LEU A 53 -13.14 5.60 -18.64
N ALA A 54 -13.91 6.65 -18.33
CA ALA A 54 -15.20 6.91 -19.00
C ALA A 54 -15.03 7.19 -20.51
N GLN A 55 -13.97 7.91 -20.88
CA GLN A 55 -13.60 8.18 -22.28
C GLN A 55 -12.88 7.02 -22.96
N ARG A 56 -12.65 5.90 -22.25
CA ARG A 56 -11.92 4.72 -22.73
C ARG A 56 -10.53 5.05 -23.27
N LYS A 57 -9.86 6.05 -22.68
CA LYS A 57 -8.45 6.33 -22.98
C LYS A 57 -7.55 5.21 -22.47
N PHE A 58 -7.94 4.59 -21.36
CA PHE A 58 -7.32 3.42 -20.76
C PHE A 58 -8.40 2.66 -19.99
N THR A 59 -8.09 1.44 -19.60
CA THR A 59 -8.92 0.56 -18.78
C THR A 59 -8.45 0.54 -17.32
N SER A 60 -9.27 0.02 -16.41
CA SER A 60 -8.84 -0.23 -15.03
C SER A 60 -7.73 -1.26 -14.96
N VAL A 61 -7.71 -2.25 -15.86
CA VAL A 61 -6.57 -3.18 -16.02
C VAL A 61 -5.28 -2.42 -16.36
N ASP A 62 -5.32 -1.47 -17.29
CA ASP A 62 -4.13 -0.67 -17.65
C ASP A 62 -3.65 0.16 -16.46
N LEU A 63 -4.59 0.75 -15.72
CA LEU A 63 -4.29 1.54 -14.53
C LEU A 63 -3.66 0.69 -13.41
N VAL A 64 -4.19 -0.51 -13.15
CA VAL A 64 -3.60 -1.46 -12.19
C VAL A 64 -2.19 -1.88 -12.63
N LYS A 65 -1.99 -2.24 -13.90
CA LYS A 65 -0.66 -2.58 -14.42
C LYS A 65 0.34 -1.44 -14.22
N ALA A 66 -0.07 -0.20 -14.48
CA ALA A 66 0.79 0.96 -14.33
C ALA A 66 1.19 1.20 -12.86
N TYR A 67 0.25 1.12 -11.92
CA TYR A 67 0.59 1.23 -10.49
C TYR A 67 1.45 0.07 -9.99
N LEU A 68 1.17 -1.17 -10.40
CA LEU A 68 2.00 -2.32 -10.02
C LEU A 68 3.45 -2.18 -10.51
N ALA A 69 3.64 -1.69 -11.73
CA ALA A 69 4.98 -1.41 -12.26
C ALA A 69 5.71 -0.35 -11.43
N THR A 70 5.04 0.74 -11.07
CA THR A 70 5.63 1.78 -10.20
C THR A 70 5.95 1.25 -8.82
N ILE A 71 5.09 0.41 -8.22
CA ILE A 71 5.38 -0.26 -6.94
C ILE A 71 6.66 -1.08 -7.08
N THR A 72 6.76 -1.96 -8.08
CA THR A 72 7.95 -2.80 -8.29
C THR A 72 9.23 -1.97 -8.48
N GLU A 73 9.16 -0.85 -9.22
CA GLU A 73 10.33 0.00 -9.48
C GLU A 73 10.93 0.61 -8.21
N VAL A 74 10.10 0.96 -7.23
CA VAL A 74 10.52 1.76 -6.06
C VAL A 74 10.52 0.95 -4.75
N GLN A 75 10.06 -0.30 -4.77
CA GLN A 75 9.86 -1.12 -3.57
C GLN A 75 11.16 -1.29 -2.75
N GLU A 76 12.29 -1.56 -3.40
CA GLU A 76 13.59 -1.76 -2.74
C GLU A 76 14.15 -0.50 -2.08
N ASP A 77 13.72 0.69 -2.52
CA ASP A 77 14.20 1.96 -2.00
C ASP A 77 13.32 2.47 -0.83
N PHE A 78 12.02 2.18 -0.86
CA PHE A 78 11.04 2.81 0.05
C PHE A 78 10.18 1.85 0.87
N HIS A 79 10.08 0.57 0.50
CA HIS A 79 9.32 -0.46 1.21
C HIS A 79 7.85 -0.10 1.54
N ALA A 80 7.22 0.76 0.75
CA ALA A 80 5.92 1.37 1.08
C ALA A 80 4.74 0.37 1.02
N VAL A 81 4.85 -0.69 0.22
CA VAL A 81 3.81 -1.71 0.04
C VAL A 81 4.31 -3.03 0.63
N THR A 82 3.57 -3.59 1.59
CA THR A 82 3.94 -4.86 2.25
C THR A 82 3.51 -6.06 1.42
N GLU A 83 2.37 -5.94 0.74
CA GLU A 83 1.78 -7.03 -0.03
C GLU A 83 0.91 -6.47 -1.15
N VAL A 84 0.94 -7.08 -2.32
CA VAL A 84 0.07 -6.74 -3.46
C VAL A 84 -1.10 -7.71 -3.49
N ASN A 85 -2.30 -7.25 -3.84
CA ASN A 85 -3.44 -8.12 -4.03
C ASN A 85 -3.24 -8.99 -5.29
N PRO A 86 -3.10 -10.33 -5.17
CA PRO A 86 -2.87 -11.19 -6.32
C PRO A 86 -4.05 -11.22 -7.30
N ASP A 87 -5.25 -10.85 -6.85
CA ASP A 87 -6.46 -10.84 -7.67
C ASP A 87 -6.74 -9.44 -8.27
N ALA A 88 -5.89 -8.43 -8.06
CA ALA A 88 -6.12 -7.04 -8.49
C ALA A 88 -6.43 -6.90 -9.98
N LEU A 89 -5.68 -7.60 -10.85
CA LEU A 89 -5.89 -7.56 -12.31
C LEU A 89 -7.23 -8.20 -12.71
N LEU A 90 -7.61 -9.30 -12.06
CA LEU A 90 -8.88 -9.98 -12.31
C LEU A 90 -10.05 -9.09 -11.88
N ILE A 91 -9.96 -8.47 -10.71
CA ILE A 91 -10.96 -7.52 -10.21
C ILE A 91 -11.08 -6.33 -11.16
N ALA A 92 -9.96 -5.77 -11.62
CA ALA A 92 -9.94 -4.68 -12.58
C ALA A 92 -10.67 -5.03 -13.88
N ALA A 93 -10.41 -6.22 -14.44
CA ALA A 93 -11.06 -6.71 -15.65
C ALA A 93 -12.58 -6.90 -15.46
N GLY A 94 -13.02 -7.30 -14.26
CA GLY A 94 -14.44 -7.36 -13.90
C GLY A 94 -15.09 -5.98 -13.91
N LEU A 95 -14.47 -4.99 -13.26
CA LEU A 95 -14.97 -3.61 -13.21
C LEU A 95 -14.97 -2.92 -14.59
N ASP A 96 -14.03 -3.26 -15.47
CA ASP A 96 -14.05 -2.81 -16.86
C ASP A 96 -15.24 -3.40 -17.64
N LYS A 97 -15.60 -4.67 -17.44
CA LYS A 97 -16.81 -5.27 -18.01
C LYS A 97 -18.08 -4.61 -17.49
N GLU A 98 -18.16 -4.35 -16.18
CA GLU A 98 -19.28 -3.61 -15.58
C GLU A 98 -19.43 -2.21 -16.19
N ARG A 99 -18.31 -1.50 -16.40
CA ARG A 99 -18.28 -0.20 -17.08
C ARG A 99 -18.81 -0.28 -18.51
N LEU A 100 -18.43 -1.32 -19.27
CA LEU A 100 -18.94 -1.54 -20.63
C LEU A 100 -20.46 -1.78 -20.66
N HIS A 101 -21.01 -2.39 -19.62
CA HIS A 101 -22.44 -2.62 -19.45
C HIS A 101 -23.18 -1.46 -18.76
N GLY A 102 -22.53 -0.33 -18.49
CA GLY A 102 -23.13 0.84 -17.85
C GLY A 102 -23.46 0.67 -16.36
N SER A 103 -22.90 -0.35 -15.71
CA SER A 103 -23.13 -0.66 -14.29
C SER A 103 -22.05 -0.02 -13.39
N LEU A 104 -22.05 1.31 -13.29
CA LEU A 104 -21.07 2.05 -12.50
C LEU A 104 -21.47 2.15 -11.02
N GLN A 105 -20.51 1.93 -10.11
CA GLN A 105 -20.70 2.03 -8.66
C GLN A 105 -20.40 3.43 -8.08
N GLY A 106 -19.97 4.37 -8.92
CA GLY A 106 -19.70 5.75 -8.52
C GLY A 106 -18.32 6.25 -8.95
N PRO A 107 -17.83 7.36 -8.35
CA PRO A 107 -16.57 8.01 -8.75
C PRO A 107 -15.32 7.15 -8.57
N LEU A 108 -15.36 6.13 -7.69
CA LEU A 108 -14.24 5.23 -7.44
C LEU A 108 -14.27 3.95 -8.29
N HIS A 109 -15.27 3.78 -9.16
CA HIS A 109 -15.39 2.59 -10.00
C HIS A 109 -14.13 2.40 -10.83
N GLY A 110 -13.39 1.32 -10.57
CA GLY A 110 -12.17 0.97 -11.27
C GLY A 110 -10.90 1.73 -10.84
N ILE A 111 -10.94 2.45 -9.70
CA ILE A 111 -9.82 3.25 -9.17
C ILE A 111 -9.01 2.44 -8.14
N PRO A 112 -7.68 2.25 -8.33
CA PRO A 112 -6.83 1.53 -7.38
C PRO A 112 -6.47 2.34 -6.12
N LEU A 113 -6.62 1.71 -4.96
CA LEU A 113 -6.29 2.25 -3.64
C LEU A 113 -5.42 1.26 -2.84
N LEU A 114 -4.52 1.77 -2.01
CA LEU A 114 -3.81 0.99 -0.99
C LEU A 114 -4.51 1.13 0.37
N ILE A 115 -4.44 0.10 1.21
CA ILE A 115 -4.97 0.14 2.58
C ILE A 115 -3.91 -0.33 3.57
N LYS A 116 -3.79 0.35 4.72
CA LYS A 116 -2.83 -0.02 5.77
C LYS A 116 -2.98 -1.49 6.18
N ASN A 117 -1.87 -2.18 6.43
CA ASN A 117 -1.84 -3.60 6.85
C ASN A 117 -2.31 -3.83 8.32
N ILE A 118 -3.40 -3.16 8.70
CA ILE A 118 -4.23 -3.45 9.88
C ILE A 118 -5.73 -3.45 9.57
N ILE A 119 -6.12 -2.98 8.37
CA ILE A 119 -7.50 -2.98 7.90
C ILE A 119 -7.78 -4.34 7.24
N ALA A 120 -8.62 -5.18 7.83
CA ALA A 120 -8.79 -6.55 7.34
C ALA A 120 -9.48 -6.62 5.96
N THR A 121 -9.05 -7.60 5.17
CA THR A 121 -9.72 -8.06 3.95
C THR A 121 -9.90 -9.58 4.02
N ASP A 122 -11.01 -10.06 3.49
CA ASP A 122 -11.32 -11.49 3.36
C ASP A 122 -11.01 -11.95 1.92
N ASP A 123 -9.77 -11.69 1.52
CA ASP A 123 -9.20 -12.15 0.26
C ASP A 123 -7.84 -12.82 0.50
N LYS A 124 -7.03 -12.92 -0.55
CA LYS A 124 -5.73 -13.61 -0.49
C LYS A 124 -4.63 -12.79 0.20
N MET A 125 -4.90 -11.55 0.61
CA MET A 125 -3.96 -10.75 1.38
C MET A 125 -3.99 -11.07 2.88
N ASN A 126 -2.98 -10.61 3.61
CA ASN A 126 -2.83 -10.75 5.04
C ASN A 126 -3.18 -9.45 5.78
N ASN A 127 -3.50 -9.58 7.06
CA ASN A 127 -3.73 -8.46 7.98
C ASN A 127 -2.89 -8.65 9.25
N THR A 128 -1.63 -8.22 9.22
CA THR A 128 -0.61 -8.70 10.16
C THR A 128 -0.17 -7.69 11.21
N ALA A 129 -0.56 -6.42 11.06
CA ALA A 129 0.04 -5.31 11.80
C ALA A 129 1.58 -5.25 11.66
N GLY A 130 2.12 -5.80 10.57
CA GLY A 130 3.56 -5.91 10.33
C GLY A 130 4.27 -6.99 11.16
N SER A 131 3.54 -7.92 11.78
CA SER A 131 4.08 -8.94 12.68
C SER A 131 3.90 -10.36 12.15
N TRP A 132 4.87 -11.22 12.44
CA TRP A 132 4.81 -12.66 12.15
C TRP A 132 3.74 -13.36 12.99
N ALA A 133 3.34 -12.78 14.12
CA ALA A 133 2.30 -13.32 15.00
C ALA A 133 0.95 -13.50 14.31
N LEU A 134 0.64 -12.64 13.33
CA LEU A 134 -0.63 -12.65 12.60
C LEU A 134 -0.49 -13.09 11.13
N LEU A 135 0.69 -13.51 10.69
CA LEU A 135 0.87 -14.02 9.33
C LEU A 135 0.01 -15.27 9.12
N GLY A 136 -0.83 -15.26 8.08
CA GLY A 136 -1.76 -16.36 7.79
C GLY A 136 -3.04 -16.38 8.65
N ALA A 137 -3.22 -15.43 9.56
CA ALA A 137 -4.50 -15.25 10.27
C ALA A 137 -5.62 -14.90 9.28
N LYS A 138 -6.84 -15.35 9.56
CA LYS A 138 -8.02 -15.08 8.73
C LYS A 138 -9.14 -14.47 9.53
N VAL A 139 -9.84 -13.54 8.89
CA VAL A 139 -11.02 -12.83 9.39
C VAL A 139 -12.28 -13.42 8.78
N PRO A 140 -13.47 -13.17 9.37
CA PRO A 140 -14.73 -13.71 8.85
C PRO A 140 -15.30 -12.93 7.66
N ARG A 141 -14.71 -11.78 7.31
CA ARG A 141 -15.13 -10.86 6.23
C ARG A 141 -14.17 -9.66 6.14
N ASP A 142 -14.32 -8.88 5.08
CA ASP A 142 -13.72 -7.54 4.97
C ASP A 142 -14.09 -6.66 6.18
N ALA A 143 -13.13 -5.84 6.63
CA ALA A 143 -13.44 -4.69 7.48
C ALA A 143 -14.48 -3.80 6.77
N THR A 144 -15.38 -3.17 7.53
CA THR A 144 -16.50 -2.42 6.95
C THR A 144 -16.04 -1.33 5.99
N VAL A 145 -14.94 -0.66 6.28
CA VAL A 145 -14.33 0.35 5.39
C VAL A 145 -13.78 -0.26 4.08
N ALA A 146 -13.20 -1.47 4.13
CA ALA A 146 -12.72 -2.18 2.94
C ALA A 146 -13.89 -2.65 2.07
N LYS A 147 -14.94 -3.20 2.70
CA LYS A 147 -16.19 -3.55 2.03
C LYS A 147 -16.81 -2.34 1.32
N LYS A 148 -16.92 -1.20 2.01
CA LYS A 148 -17.47 0.03 1.43
C LYS A 148 -16.67 0.54 0.23
N LEU A 149 -15.34 0.44 0.27
CA LEU A 149 -14.51 0.76 -0.90
C LEU A 149 -14.81 -0.17 -2.09
N ARG A 150 -14.93 -1.48 -1.86
CA ARG A 150 -15.31 -2.44 -2.91
C ARG A 150 -16.69 -2.17 -3.47
N ASP A 151 -17.66 -1.88 -2.59
CA ASP A 151 -19.03 -1.53 -2.98
C ASP A 151 -19.08 -0.24 -3.82
N ALA A 152 -18.16 0.70 -3.59
CA ALA A 152 -17.97 1.90 -4.41
C ALA A 152 -17.21 1.63 -5.73
N GLY A 153 -16.85 0.37 -6.00
CA GLY A 153 -16.12 -0.09 -7.18
C GLY A 153 -14.62 0.18 -7.13
N ALA A 154 -14.03 0.50 -5.97
CA ALA A 154 -12.58 0.68 -5.85
C ALA A 154 -11.83 -0.65 -5.89
N ILE A 155 -10.62 -0.64 -6.43
CA ILE A 155 -9.73 -1.80 -6.47
C ILE A 155 -8.77 -1.70 -5.28
N LEU A 156 -8.86 -2.62 -4.33
CA LEU A 156 -7.88 -2.74 -3.25
C LEU A 156 -6.60 -3.36 -3.82
N LEU A 157 -5.64 -2.50 -4.18
CA LEU A 157 -4.41 -2.86 -4.91
C LEU A 157 -3.46 -3.69 -4.06
N GLY A 158 -3.46 -3.47 -2.75
CA GLY A 158 -2.51 -4.09 -1.84
C GLY A 158 -2.58 -3.50 -0.43
N LYS A 159 -1.67 -3.98 0.41
CA LYS A 159 -1.48 -3.55 1.78
C LYS A 159 -0.28 -2.61 1.86
N SER A 160 -0.48 -1.41 2.39
CA SER A 160 0.63 -0.51 2.68
C SER A 160 1.31 -0.88 4.01
N SER A 161 2.63 -0.71 4.03
CA SER A 161 3.48 -0.91 5.20
C SER A 161 3.15 0.08 6.31
N LEU A 162 3.56 -0.24 7.53
CA LEU A 162 3.29 0.54 8.74
C LEU A 162 4.42 0.41 9.76
N THR A 163 4.43 1.30 10.75
CA THR A 163 5.13 1.01 12.01
C THR A 163 4.39 -0.13 12.72
N GLN A 164 5.11 -1.19 13.07
CA GLN A 164 4.52 -2.41 13.62
C GLN A 164 3.55 -2.15 14.78
N TRP A 165 2.43 -2.88 14.80
CA TRP A 165 1.37 -2.72 15.82
C TRP A 165 0.91 -1.27 15.98
N ALA A 166 0.86 -0.55 14.85
CA ALA A 166 0.49 0.86 14.77
C ALA A 166 1.31 1.76 15.74
N ASN A 167 2.60 1.43 15.92
CA ASN A 167 3.54 2.07 16.83
C ASN A 167 3.29 1.83 18.33
N PHE A 168 2.43 0.87 18.69
CA PHE A 168 2.07 0.62 20.08
C PHE A 168 2.79 -0.59 20.70
N ARG A 169 4.02 -0.88 20.26
CA ARG A 169 4.86 -2.00 20.75
C ARG A 169 5.87 -1.58 21.82
N SER A 170 6.57 -0.46 21.59
CA SER A 170 7.69 -0.02 22.43
C SER A 170 8.00 1.47 22.25
N ASP A 171 8.58 2.08 23.27
CA ASP A 171 9.18 3.42 23.24
C ASP A 171 10.50 3.46 22.43
N ASN A 172 11.11 2.29 22.16
CA ASN A 172 12.30 2.17 21.30
C ASN A 172 11.96 1.97 19.80
N SER A 173 10.73 2.29 19.41
CA SER A 173 10.21 2.08 18.05
C SER A 173 10.98 2.89 16.98
N SER A 174 10.88 2.42 15.73
CA SER A 174 11.31 3.17 14.53
C SER A 174 10.09 3.37 13.65
N ASN A 175 9.79 4.62 13.32
CA ASN A 175 8.69 4.96 12.42
C ASN A 175 8.84 4.24 11.08
N GLY A 176 7.78 3.56 10.62
CA GLY A 176 7.77 2.83 9.36
C GLY A 176 8.49 1.48 9.37
N TRP A 177 9.02 1.03 10.51
CA TRP A 177 9.59 -0.31 10.62
C TRP A 177 8.55 -1.35 11.04
N SER A 178 8.63 -2.54 10.42
CA SER A 178 8.01 -3.75 10.95
C SER A 178 8.83 -5.00 10.60
N SER A 179 8.75 -6.04 11.42
CA SER A 179 9.51 -7.28 11.18
C SER A 179 9.15 -8.00 9.88
N LEU A 180 7.91 -7.83 9.40
CA LEU A 180 7.47 -8.41 8.13
C LEU A 180 7.74 -7.48 6.94
N GLY A 181 7.56 -6.17 7.09
CA GLY A 181 7.59 -5.20 6.01
C GLY A 181 8.93 -4.49 5.81
N GLY A 182 9.88 -4.65 6.73
CA GLY A 182 11.13 -3.89 6.73
C GLY A 182 10.92 -2.42 7.13
N GLN A 183 11.89 -1.57 6.78
CA GLN A 183 11.90 -0.14 7.09
C GLN A 183 11.40 0.67 5.89
N VAL A 184 10.30 1.39 6.09
CA VAL A 184 9.81 2.40 5.14
C VAL A 184 10.71 3.64 5.19
N TYR A 185 10.99 4.26 4.04
CA TYR A 185 11.72 5.54 3.98
C TYR A 185 10.89 6.64 3.32
N GLY A 186 10.97 7.86 3.85
CA GLY A 186 10.37 9.03 3.23
C GLY A 186 11.08 9.42 1.92
N PRO A 187 10.37 9.99 0.92
CA PRO A 187 10.92 10.17 -0.41
C PRO A 187 11.69 11.49 -0.62
N TYR A 188 11.72 12.41 0.34
CA TYR A 188 12.28 13.76 0.15
C TYR A 188 13.74 13.89 0.58
N PHE A 189 14.28 12.96 1.37
CA PHE A 189 15.69 12.93 1.77
C PHE A 189 16.17 11.48 1.98
N PRO A 190 17.45 11.15 1.70
CA PRO A 190 17.97 9.80 1.96
C PRO A 190 17.78 9.37 3.42
N ARG A 191 17.20 8.18 3.62
CA ARG A 191 16.85 7.65 4.95
C ARG A 191 15.91 8.57 5.75
N GLN A 192 15.11 9.39 5.08
CA GLN A 192 14.10 10.22 5.74
C GLN A 192 13.18 9.35 6.61
N ASP A 193 12.88 9.83 7.82
CA ASP A 193 11.80 9.29 8.63
C ASP A 193 10.44 9.51 7.90
N PRO A 194 9.73 8.43 7.50
CA PRO A 194 8.41 8.56 6.87
C PRO A 194 7.32 9.00 7.85
N TRP A 195 7.65 9.14 9.14
CA TRP A 195 6.75 9.15 10.28
C TRP A 195 5.82 7.94 10.30
N GLY A 196 4.90 7.89 11.25
CA GLY A 196 4.07 6.71 11.42
C GLY A 196 2.82 6.98 12.25
N SER A 197 1.97 5.96 12.42
CA SER A 197 2.20 4.58 11.99
C SER A 197 1.73 4.25 10.57
N SER A 198 0.98 5.12 9.87
CA SER A 198 0.54 4.88 8.47
C SER A 198 1.62 5.22 7.44
N SER A 199 2.86 4.84 7.71
CA SER A 199 4.07 5.22 6.98
C SER A 199 4.00 4.86 5.49
N GLY A 200 3.68 3.60 5.17
CA GLY A 200 3.56 3.14 3.78
C GLY A 200 2.39 3.78 3.04
N SER A 201 1.30 4.11 3.73
CA SER A 201 0.19 4.89 3.12
C SER A 201 0.63 6.31 2.78
N GLY A 202 1.41 6.95 3.66
CA GLY A 202 1.99 8.28 3.43
C GLY A 202 2.95 8.31 2.25
N VAL A 203 3.96 7.43 2.28
CA VAL A 203 4.95 7.31 1.20
C VAL A 203 4.29 6.86 -0.11
N GLY A 204 3.36 5.91 -0.05
CA GLY A 204 2.63 5.40 -1.22
C GLY A 204 1.81 6.47 -1.92
N ALA A 205 1.12 7.33 -1.18
CA ALA A 205 0.39 8.46 -1.77
C ALA A 205 1.37 9.51 -2.34
N ALA A 206 2.46 9.80 -1.63
CA ALA A 206 3.48 10.77 -2.06
C ALA A 206 4.18 10.37 -3.36
N LEU A 207 4.45 9.07 -3.54
CA LEU A 207 5.06 8.50 -4.74
C LEU A 207 4.05 8.11 -5.84
N GLY A 208 2.74 8.20 -5.57
CA GLY A 208 1.71 7.84 -6.53
C GLY A 208 1.67 6.34 -6.82
N LEU A 209 1.84 5.51 -5.80
CA LEU A 209 1.76 4.04 -5.89
C LEU A 209 0.30 3.53 -5.95
N ALA A 210 -0.64 4.43 -5.67
CA ALA A 210 -2.07 4.26 -5.89
C ALA A 210 -2.70 5.64 -6.08
N SER A 211 -3.99 5.71 -6.44
CA SER A 211 -4.73 6.99 -6.54
C SER A 211 -4.95 7.64 -5.16
N GLY A 212 -4.89 6.84 -4.11
CA GLY A 212 -4.90 7.26 -2.71
C GLY A 212 -4.79 6.05 -1.79
N CYS A 213 -4.71 6.31 -0.50
CA CYS A 213 -4.51 5.29 0.52
C CYS A 213 -5.51 5.45 1.67
N LEU A 214 -5.77 4.36 2.40
CA LEU A 214 -6.30 4.44 3.76
C LEU A 214 -5.18 4.30 4.78
N GLY A 215 -5.21 5.17 5.79
CA GLY A 215 -4.44 5.06 7.02
C GLY A 215 -5.37 4.85 8.21
N THR A 216 -4.78 4.69 9.39
CA THR A 216 -5.49 4.68 10.66
C THR A 216 -4.78 5.57 11.65
N GLU A 217 -5.55 6.22 12.53
CA GLU A 217 -5.01 7.08 13.55
C GLU A 217 -5.66 6.88 14.90
N THR A 218 -4.80 6.64 15.90
CA THR A 218 -5.07 6.75 17.33
C THR A 218 -4.61 8.13 17.81
N ASP A 219 -3.39 8.50 17.46
CA ASP A 219 -2.80 9.82 17.66
C ASP A 219 -1.68 10.03 16.61
N GLY A 220 -1.82 11.03 15.74
CA GLY A 220 -0.85 11.43 14.71
C GLY A 220 -0.67 10.46 13.53
N SER A 221 -1.13 9.22 13.64
CA SER A 221 -0.78 8.14 12.70
C SER A 221 -1.32 8.27 11.27
N ILE A 222 -2.16 9.25 10.95
CA ILE A 222 -2.53 9.71 9.59
C ILE A 222 -1.89 11.08 9.33
N THR A 223 -2.01 12.03 10.26
CA THR A 223 -1.60 13.42 10.05
C THR A 223 -0.09 13.63 10.02
N SER A 224 0.66 12.94 10.86
CA SER A 224 2.13 13.01 10.93
C SER A 224 2.78 12.43 9.67
N PRO A 225 2.45 11.20 9.19
CA PRO A 225 2.95 10.73 7.90
C PRO A 225 2.41 11.54 6.72
N ALA A 226 1.26 12.21 6.83
CA ALA A 226 0.84 13.15 5.79
C ALA A 226 1.71 14.42 5.74
N SER A 227 2.04 14.99 6.91
CA SER A 227 2.94 16.14 7.10
C SER A 227 4.31 15.88 6.48
N SER A 228 4.93 14.78 6.89
CA SER A 228 6.31 14.42 6.51
C SER A 228 6.47 13.88 5.10
N ASN A 229 5.36 13.52 4.42
CA ASN A 229 5.40 13.05 3.04
C ASN A 229 4.70 14.02 2.06
N ASN A 230 4.46 15.27 2.46
CA ASN A 230 3.91 16.32 1.59
C ASN A 230 2.60 15.91 0.90
N ILE A 231 1.67 15.33 1.66
CA ILE A 231 0.34 14.93 1.17
C ILE A 231 -0.75 15.44 2.11
N VAL A 232 -1.99 15.14 1.76
CA VAL A 232 -3.17 15.40 2.59
C VAL A 232 -3.51 14.16 3.41
N GLY A 233 -3.80 14.38 4.69
CA GLY A 233 -4.35 13.36 5.59
C GLY A 233 -5.63 13.87 6.25
N ILE A 234 -6.68 13.06 6.24
CA ILE A 234 -7.92 13.34 6.98
C ILE A 234 -8.08 12.26 8.05
N LYS A 235 -7.91 12.63 9.31
CA LYS A 235 -8.40 11.82 10.43
C LYS A 235 -9.80 12.31 10.77
N PRO A 236 -10.86 11.53 10.53
CA PRO A 236 -12.20 11.96 10.83
C PRO A 236 -12.52 11.88 12.33
N THR A 237 -13.72 12.30 12.70
CA THR A 237 -14.32 12.07 14.02
C THR A 237 -14.33 10.58 14.32
N VAL A 238 -13.96 10.21 15.54
CA VAL A 238 -14.10 8.83 16.02
C VAL A 238 -15.57 8.44 15.97
N GLY A 239 -15.88 7.44 15.15
CA GLY A 239 -17.26 7.01 14.85
C GLY A 239 -17.81 7.52 13.52
N LEU A 240 -17.13 8.38 12.75
CA LEU A 240 -17.60 8.71 11.40
C LEU A 240 -17.39 7.55 10.41
N THR A 241 -16.28 6.83 10.58
CA THR A 241 -15.93 5.63 9.82
C THR A 241 -15.88 4.45 10.77
N SER A 242 -16.28 3.28 10.30
CA SER A 242 -16.24 2.06 11.11
C SER A 242 -14.80 1.59 11.34
N ARG A 243 -14.57 1.04 12.53
CA ARG A 243 -13.31 0.43 12.96
C ARG A 243 -13.44 -1.09 13.09
N TYR A 244 -14.58 -1.65 12.70
CA TYR A 244 -14.81 -3.09 12.74
C TYR A 244 -13.80 -3.85 11.88
N LEU A 245 -13.17 -4.88 12.46
CA LEU A 245 -12.08 -5.66 11.89
C LEU A 245 -10.87 -4.83 11.43
N VAL A 246 -10.60 -3.73 12.14
CA VAL A 246 -9.31 -3.03 12.11
C VAL A 246 -8.55 -3.43 13.37
N ILE A 247 -7.27 -3.82 13.27
CA ILE A 247 -6.46 -4.14 14.45
C ILE A 247 -6.37 -2.88 15.33
N PRO A 248 -6.88 -2.90 16.57
CA PRO A 248 -7.11 -1.67 17.33
C PRO A 248 -5.92 -1.30 18.22
N ILE A 249 -5.90 -0.04 18.64
CA ILE A 249 -5.23 0.44 19.86
C ILE A 249 -6.28 0.89 20.87
N SER A 250 -7.14 1.83 20.50
CA SER A 250 -8.11 2.43 21.43
C SER A 250 -9.46 2.71 20.78
N GLU A 251 -10.52 2.13 21.33
CA GLU A 251 -11.89 2.43 20.93
C GLU A 251 -12.29 3.89 21.16
N HIS A 252 -11.56 4.64 21.99
CA HIS A 252 -11.86 6.04 22.27
C HIS A 252 -11.20 7.00 21.27
N GLN A 253 -10.13 6.57 20.58
CA GLN A 253 -9.33 7.45 19.72
C GLN A 253 -9.15 6.95 18.28
N ASP A 254 -9.26 5.64 18.04
CA ASP A 254 -9.02 5.05 16.74
C ASP A 254 -10.03 5.51 15.69
N THR A 255 -9.52 5.76 14.49
CA THR A 255 -10.35 5.92 13.29
C THR A 255 -9.58 5.54 12.03
N VAL A 256 -10.32 5.21 10.97
CA VAL A 256 -9.79 5.04 9.62
C VAL A 256 -9.96 6.35 8.86
N GLY A 257 -8.99 6.72 8.03
CA GLY A 257 -9.07 7.96 7.26
C GLY A 257 -8.24 7.94 5.97
N PRO A 258 -8.62 8.76 4.98
CA PRO A 258 -7.93 8.81 3.71
C PRO A 258 -6.64 9.62 3.74
N MET A 259 -5.69 9.20 2.91
CA MET A 259 -4.42 9.88 2.63
C MET A 259 -4.28 9.98 1.12
N ALA A 260 -4.13 11.19 0.59
CA ALA A 260 -4.05 11.44 -0.86
C ALA A 260 -3.25 12.71 -1.16
N ARG A 261 -2.84 12.90 -2.41
CA ARG A 261 -2.09 14.12 -2.80
C ARG A 261 -2.93 15.39 -2.87
N SER A 262 -4.26 15.28 -2.86
CA SER A 262 -5.13 16.45 -2.85
C SER A 262 -6.28 16.29 -1.85
N VAL A 263 -6.77 17.42 -1.32
CA VAL A 263 -7.91 17.43 -0.40
C VAL A 263 -9.15 16.84 -1.06
N LYS A 264 -9.33 17.09 -2.36
CA LYS A 264 -10.49 16.60 -3.10
C LYS A 264 -10.46 15.09 -3.31
N ASP A 265 -9.30 14.51 -3.59
CA ASP A 265 -9.15 13.05 -3.70
C ASP A 265 -9.37 12.37 -2.34
N ALA A 266 -8.82 12.94 -1.26
CA ALA A 266 -9.09 12.48 0.09
C ALA A 266 -10.59 12.55 0.43
N ALA A 267 -11.29 13.61 0.01
CA ALA A 267 -12.73 13.75 0.19
C ALA A 267 -13.55 12.70 -0.59
N TYR A 268 -13.13 12.32 -1.80
CA TYR A 268 -13.77 11.21 -2.54
C TYR A 268 -13.64 9.88 -1.80
N ILE A 269 -12.46 9.59 -1.26
CA ILE A 269 -12.22 8.35 -0.50
C ILE A 269 -13.01 8.37 0.81
N LEU A 270 -13.00 9.50 1.55
CA LEU A 270 -13.82 9.65 2.76
C LEU A 270 -15.30 9.38 2.45
N GLN A 271 -15.82 10.01 1.39
CA GLN A 271 -17.22 9.88 0.99
C GLN A 271 -17.65 8.41 0.78
N ALA A 272 -16.73 7.55 0.35
CA ALA A 272 -17.00 6.13 0.14
C ALA A 272 -17.05 5.33 1.45
N ILE A 273 -16.24 5.67 2.46
CA ILE A 273 -16.08 4.84 3.68
C ILE A 273 -16.92 5.27 4.88
N VAL A 274 -17.45 6.50 4.88
CA VAL A 274 -18.29 7.03 5.98
C VAL A 274 -19.61 6.29 6.13
N GLY A 275 -20.18 6.34 7.34
CA GLY A 275 -21.56 5.94 7.62
C GLY A 275 -21.69 4.78 8.60
N LEU A 276 -22.94 4.54 9.02
CA LEU A 276 -23.33 3.57 10.04
C LEU A 276 -22.77 2.16 9.77
N ASP A 277 -22.40 1.49 10.86
CA ASP A 277 -22.06 0.08 10.92
C ASP A 277 -22.60 -0.54 12.22
N PRO A 278 -23.50 -1.53 12.15
CA PRO A 278 -24.01 -2.21 13.35
C PRO A 278 -22.93 -2.95 14.15
N HIS A 279 -21.76 -3.22 13.58
CA HIS A 279 -20.63 -3.84 14.27
C HIS A 279 -19.72 -2.83 14.99
N ASP A 280 -19.97 -1.52 14.83
CA ASP A 280 -19.23 -0.46 15.51
C ASP A 280 -20.21 0.58 16.08
N ASN A 281 -20.47 0.47 17.38
CA ASN A 281 -21.42 1.31 18.10
C ASN A 281 -21.09 2.81 18.04
N TYR A 282 -19.84 3.20 17.81
CA TYR A 282 -19.49 4.63 17.69
C TYR A 282 -20.14 5.26 16.45
N THR A 283 -20.43 4.47 15.42
CA THR A 283 -21.05 4.95 14.18
C THR A 283 -22.53 5.30 14.32
N SER A 284 -23.19 4.90 15.40
CA SER A 284 -24.57 5.34 15.67
C SER A 284 -24.67 6.82 16.04
N ASN A 285 -23.54 7.46 16.37
CA ASN A 285 -23.49 8.88 16.72
C ASN A 285 -23.42 9.81 15.50
N ILE A 286 -23.34 9.28 14.27
CA ILE A 286 -23.27 10.08 13.05
C ILE A 286 -24.61 10.83 12.87
N PRO A 287 -24.63 12.18 12.96
CA PRO A 287 -25.88 12.92 12.86
C PRO A 287 -26.40 12.97 11.42
N HIS A 288 -25.50 13.19 10.46
CA HIS A 288 -25.75 13.14 9.03
C HIS A 288 -24.41 13.00 8.30
N VAL A 289 -24.44 12.49 7.07
CA VAL A 289 -23.27 12.43 6.18
C VAL A 289 -23.43 13.51 5.10
N PRO A 290 -22.65 14.60 5.14
CA PRO A 290 -22.68 15.63 4.11
C PRO A 290 -21.93 15.17 2.84
N ASN A 291 -21.98 16.01 1.80
CA ASN A 291 -21.20 15.76 0.58
C ASN A 291 -19.82 16.42 0.67
N TYR A 292 -18.83 15.65 1.09
CA TYR A 292 -17.46 16.15 1.33
C TYR A 292 -16.79 16.67 0.07
N VAL A 293 -17.06 16.06 -1.08
CA VAL A 293 -16.51 16.49 -2.37
C VAL A 293 -17.06 17.87 -2.75
N LYS A 294 -18.36 18.11 -2.52
CA LYS A 294 -19.00 19.43 -2.77
C LYS A 294 -18.52 20.51 -1.79
N ALA A 295 -17.96 20.14 -0.65
CA ALA A 295 -17.38 21.08 0.30
C ALA A 295 -16.09 21.73 -0.23
N CYS A 296 -15.41 21.10 -1.20
CA CYS A 296 -14.19 21.59 -1.84
C CYS A 296 -14.48 22.82 -2.72
N LYS A 297 -14.60 23.99 -2.10
CA LYS A 297 -14.88 25.28 -2.74
C LYS A 297 -13.78 26.28 -2.45
N HIS A 298 -13.36 27.06 -3.47
CA HIS A 298 -12.38 28.12 -3.28
C HIS A 298 -12.80 29.18 -2.25
N SER A 299 -14.11 29.40 -2.05
CA SER A 299 -14.63 30.41 -1.12
C SER A 299 -14.73 29.93 0.34
N ALA A 300 -14.39 28.69 0.66
CA ALA A 300 -14.73 28.06 1.94
C ALA A 300 -14.00 28.63 3.18
N LEU A 301 -13.01 29.52 3.01
CA LEU A 301 -12.37 30.25 4.11
C LEU A 301 -12.99 31.64 4.39
N SER A 302 -13.87 32.13 3.51
CA SER A 302 -14.49 33.45 3.69
C SER A 302 -15.41 33.47 4.91
N GLY A 303 -15.22 34.43 5.81
CA GLY A 303 -16.03 34.58 7.03
C GLY A 303 -15.71 33.56 8.14
N ILE A 304 -14.74 32.68 7.93
CA ILE A 304 -14.33 31.67 8.91
C ILE A 304 -13.52 32.29 10.05
N ARG A 305 -13.71 31.81 11.27
CA ARG A 305 -12.94 32.21 12.46
C ARG A 305 -11.96 31.10 12.86
N LEU A 306 -10.67 31.41 12.80
CA LEU A 306 -9.57 30.49 13.08
C LEU A 306 -8.81 30.92 14.32
N GLY A 307 -8.46 29.98 15.20
CA GLY A 307 -7.62 30.24 16.38
C GLY A 307 -6.22 29.64 16.26
N ILE A 308 -5.23 30.34 16.81
CA ILE A 308 -3.84 29.88 16.94
C ILE A 308 -3.46 29.81 18.44
N PRO A 309 -3.35 28.61 19.04
CA PRO A 309 -3.02 28.43 20.46
C PRO A 309 -1.50 28.46 20.66
N ARG A 310 -0.93 29.66 20.79
CA ARG A 310 0.54 29.83 20.88
C ARG A 310 1.16 29.14 22.08
N ASN A 311 0.45 29.04 23.20
CA ASN A 311 0.98 28.37 24.39
C ASN A 311 1.17 26.86 24.18
N ALA A 312 0.22 26.20 23.52
CA ALA A 312 0.33 24.78 23.19
C ALA A 312 1.53 24.53 22.26
N ILE A 313 1.62 25.34 21.19
CA ILE A 313 2.76 25.28 20.26
C ILE A 313 4.09 25.49 21.00
N SER A 314 4.16 26.43 21.95
CA SER A 314 5.41 26.76 22.65
C SER A 314 5.99 25.65 23.52
N LEU A 315 5.19 24.67 23.94
CA LEU A 315 5.64 23.55 24.76
C LEU A 315 6.54 22.58 24.00
N GLU A 316 6.45 22.61 22.68
CA GLU A 316 7.09 21.66 21.77
C GLU A 316 8.18 22.34 20.91
N LEU A 317 8.46 23.63 21.15
CA LEU A 317 9.42 24.37 20.36
C LEU A 317 10.86 24.05 20.75
N ASP A 318 11.66 23.86 19.71
CA ASP A 318 13.11 23.75 19.76
C ASP A 318 13.74 24.54 18.60
N SER A 319 15.03 24.30 18.33
CA SER A 319 15.71 24.91 17.18
C SER A 319 15.29 24.30 15.84
N SER A 320 14.87 23.03 15.82
CA SER A 320 14.49 22.28 14.61
C SER A 320 13.12 22.70 14.06
N THR A 321 12.23 23.19 14.91
CA THR A 321 10.83 23.57 14.57
C THR A 321 10.67 25.01 14.07
N GLN A 322 11.70 25.85 14.18
CA GLN A 322 11.67 27.27 13.77
C GLN A 322 11.21 27.51 12.31
N PRO A 323 11.59 26.69 11.32
CA PRO A 323 11.07 26.82 9.95
C PRO A 323 9.55 26.68 9.87
N GLN A 324 8.96 25.78 10.65
CA GLN A 324 7.51 25.57 10.68
C GLN A 324 6.78 26.79 11.23
N ILE A 325 7.31 27.41 12.29
CA ILE A 325 6.74 28.63 12.90
C ILE A 325 6.81 29.83 11.95
N LYS A 326 7.92 29.97 11.22
CA LYS A 326 8.04 30.98 10.16
C LYS A 326 7.00 30.76 9.07
N ALA A 327 6.80 29.51 8.63
CA ALA A 327 5.82 29.15 7.62
C ALA A 327 4.38 29.37 8.11
N LEU A 328 4.05 29.01 9.36
CA LEU A 328 2.77 29.29 10.00
C LEU A 328 2.45 30.79 9.96
N ASN A 329 3.41 31.64 10.33
CA ASN A 329 3.21 33.09 10.33
C ASN A 329 2.95 33.65 8.91
N GLN A 330 3.47 33.02 7.85
CA GLN A 330 3.10 33.36 6.48
C GLN A 330 1.72 32.81 6.11
N ALA A 331 1.40 31.58 6.51
CA ALA A 331 0.08 30.98 6.29
C ALA A 331 -1.03 31.82 6.94
N ILE A 332 -0.81 32.39 8.14
CA ILE A 332 -1.75 33.30 8.79
C ILE A 332 -2.09 34.50 7.90
N LYS A 333 -1.12 35.06 7.17
CA LYS A 333 -1.38 36.16 6.22
C LYS A 333 -2.23 35.70 5.05
N VAL A 334 -1.94 34.51 4.50
CA VAL A 334 -2.73 33.90 3.43
C VAL A 334 -4.17 33.67 3.89
N LEU A 335 -4.35 33.08 5.08
CA LEU A 335 -5.66 32.82 5.69
C LEU A 335 -6.45 34.12 5.86
N ARG A 336 -5.85 35.19 6.41
CA ARG A 336 -6.50 36.50 6.52
C ARG A 336 -6.90 37.08 5.16
N ALA A 337 -6.05 36.96 4.15
CA ALA A 337 -6.33 37.44 2.80
C ALA A 337 -7.52 36.72 2.12
N THR A 338 -7.95 35.57 2.63
CA THR A 338 -9.14 34.85 2.14
C THR A 338 -10.47 35.41 2.68
N GLY A 339 -10.41 36.35 3.63
CA GLY A 339 -11.56 36.82 4.39
C GLY A 339 -11.81 36.05 5.69
N ALA A 340 -10.88 35.18 6.12
CA ALA A 340 -10.94 34.54 7.42
C ALA A 340 -10.49 35.51 8.54
N THR A 341 -11.17 35.46 9.68
CA THR A 341 -10.71 36.10 10.92
C THR A 341 -9.75 35.16 11.63
N VAL A 342 -8.48 35.52 11.75
CA VAL A 342 -7.47 34.72 12.48
C VAL A 342 -7.13 35.38 13.81
N ILE A 343 -7.48 34.70 14.90
CA ILE A 343 -7.29 35.11 16.29
C ILE A 343 -6.04 34.42 16.82
N ASP A 344 -5.07 35.23 17.24
CA ASP A 344 -3.83 34.72 17.83
C ASP A 344 -4.00 34.55 19.35
N ASN A 345 -3.15 33.72 19.96
CA ASN A 345 -3.16 33.39 21.41
C ASN A 345 -4.50 32.81 21.92
N THR A 346 -5.14 31.92 21.16
CA THR A 346 -6.34 31.20 21.60
C THR A 346 -5.95 30.03 22.51
N ASN A 347 -5.36 30.35 23.65
CA ASN A 347 -4.59 29.40 24.46
C ASN A 347 -5.43 28.26 25.05
N PHE A 348 -4.77 27.11 25.20
CA PHE A 348 -5.28 25.91 25.89
C PHE A 348 -4.95 26.02 27.37
N THR A 349 -5.96 26.03 28.23
CA THR A 349 -5.80 26.27 29.67
C THR A 349 -5.14 25.10 30.40
N ALA A 350 -5.26 23.88 29.86
CA ALA A 350 -4.64 22.67 30.41
C ALA A 350 -3.37 22.24 29.66
N ALA A 351 -2.75 23.13 28.85
CA ALA A 351 -1.66 22.73 27.96
C ALA A 351 -0.44 22.15 28.70
N GLU A 352 0.02 22.86 29.74
CA GLU A 352 1.14 22.43 30.57
C GLU A 352 0.80 21.16 31.38
N GLU A 353 -0.43 21.07 31.88
CA GLU A 353 -0.88 19.90 32.63
C GLU A 353 -0.93 18.65 31.74
N PHE A 354 -1.47 18.77 30.54
CA PHE A 354 -1.50 17.71 29.53
C PHE A 354 -0.09 17.21 29.21
N TRP A 355 0.85 18.13 28.95
CA TRP A 355 2.21 17.79 28.52
C TRP A 355 3.02 17.06 29.61
N ASN A 356 2.70 17.28 30.88
CA ASN A 356 3.37 16.66 32.01
C ASN A 356 2.62 15.42 32.56
N SER A 357 1.54 14.98 31.90
CA SER A 357 0.67 13.90 32.36
C SER A 357 0.93 12.59 31.63
N ASP A 358 0.92 11.46 32.34
CA ASP A 358 0.97 10.13 31.73
C ASP A 358 -0.43 9.62 31.33
N ILE A 359 -1.49 10.33 31.72
CA ILE A 359 -2.89 9.91 31.56
C ILE A 359 -3.28 9.60 30.11
N PRO A 360 -2.93 10.41 29.09
CA PRO A 360 -3.28 10.07 27.71
C PRO A 360 -2.73 8.69 27.29
N GLY A 361 -1.47 8.42 27.62
CA GLY A 361 -0.84 7.12 27.37
C GLY A 361 -1.51 5.99 28.18
N ARG A 362 -1.84 6.22 29.45
CA ARG A 362 -2.53 5.23 30.30
C ARG A 362 -3.88 4.81 29.76
N VAL A 363 -4.67 5.75 29.21
CA VAL A 363 -5.96 5.44 28.58
C VAL A 363 -5.76 4.51 27.38
N LEU A 364 -4.79 4.81 26.51
CA LEU A 364 -4.47 3.96 25.35
C LEU A 364 -4.01 2.56 25.76
N GLN A 365 -3.12 2.46 26.76
CA GLN A 365 -2.65 1.18 27.29
C GLN A 365 -3.82 0.34 27.80
N ALA A 366 -4.73 0.97 28.56
CA ALA A 366 -5.86 0.29 29.17
C ALA A 366 -6.89 -0.21 28.14
N ASP A 367 -7.15 0.58 27.10
CA ASP A 367 -8.01 0.18 25.98
C ASP A 367 -7.39 -0.97 25.17
N PHE A 368 -6.09 -0.89 24.89
CA PHE A 368 -5.41 -1.84 24.01
C PHE A 368 -5.54 -3.28 24.49
N VAL A 369 -5.45 -3.53 25.79
CA VAL A 369 -5.62 -4.87 26.39
C VAL A 369 -6.95 -5.49 25.95
N VAL A 370 -8.04 -4.74 26.10
CA VAL A 370 -9.40 -5.25 25.88
C VAL A 370 -9.75 -5.26 24.40
N ASN A 371 -9.39 -4.20 23.69
CA ASN A 371 -9.70 -4.07 22.26
C ASN A 371 -8.91 -5.08 21.42
N LEU A 372 -7.62 -5.30 21.70
CA LEU A 372 -6.83 -6.31 21.01
C LEU A 372 -7.40 -7.71 21.22
N GLN A 373 -7.73 -8.07 22.46
CA GLN A 373 -8.36 -9.35 22.76
C GLN A 373 -9.68 -9.53 22.00
N GLY A 374 -10.51 -8.48 21.94
CA GLY A 374 -11.75 -8.49 21.16
C GLY A 374 -11.52 -8.75 19.66
N TYR A 375 -10.50 -8.11 19.07
CA TYR A 375 -10.13 -8.37 17.68
C TYR A 375 -9.63 -9.80 17.47
N LEU A 376 -8.73 -10.29 18.33
CA LEU A 376 -8.16 -11.65 18.21
C LEU A 376 -9.25 -12.72 18.31
N ALA A 377 -10.24 -12.53 19.17
CA ALA A 377 -11.40 -13.41 19.32
C ALA A 377 -12.30 -13.47 18.07
N SER A 378 -12.18 -12.49 17.16
CA SER A 378 -12.94 -12.47 15.90
C SER A 378 -12.30 -13.29 14.78
N LEU A 379 -11.04 -13.71 14.93
CA LEU A 379 -10.31 -14.45 13.90
C LEU A 379 -10.93 -15.83 13.68
N THR A 380 -11.17 -16.19 12.42
CA THR A 380 -11.63 -17.52 12.01
C THR A 380 -10.48 -18.52 11.88
N ARG A 381 -9.26 -18.01 11.66
CA ARG A 381 -8.01 -18.78 11.73
C ARG A 381 -6.98 -17.96 12.49
N ASN A 382 -6.40 -18.57 13.52
CA ASN A 382 -5.35 -17.99 14.35
C ASN A 382 -4.15 -18.95 14.37
N PRO A 383 -3.22 -18.85 13.41
CA PRO A 383 -2.19 -19.87 13.19
C PRO A 383 -1.18 -19.99 14.33
N ASN A 384 -1.00 -18.94 15.13
CA ASN A 384 -0.06 -18.90 16.25
C ASN A 384 -0.76 -18.95 17.63
N ASP A 385 -2.08 -19.22 17.67
CA ASP A 385 -2.86 -19.36 18.91
C ASP A 385 -2.75 -18.14 19.87
N ILE A 386 -2.72 -16.93 19.30
CA ILE A 386 -2.57 -15.67 20.04
C ILE A 386 -3.95 -15.13 20.44
N HIS A 387 -4.28 -15.12 21.72
CA HIS A 387 -5.63 -14.75 22.22
C HIS A 387 -5.64 -13.51 23.12
N SER A 388 -4.47 -12.98 23.47
CA SER A 388 -4.33 -11.85 24.39
C SER A 388 -3.04 -11.08 24.13
N LEU A 389 -2.91 -9.91 24.74
CA LEU A 389 -1.66 -9.15 24.73
C LEU A 389 -0.51 -9.93 25.37
N ASP A 390 -0.79 -10.72 26.42
CA ASP A 390 0.21 -11.56 27.07
C ASP A 390 0.76 -12.65 26.13
N HIS A 391 -0.13 -13.33 25.39
CA HIS A 391 0.27 -14.29 24.35
C HIS A 391 1.08 -13.61 23.24
N LEU A 392 0.62 -12.45 22.76
CA LEU A 392 1.31 -11.69 21.71
C LEU A 392 2.72 -11.27 22.15
N ARG A 393 2.85 -10.72 23.36
CA ARG A 393 4.14 -10.37 23.95
C ARG A 393 5.03 -11.60 24.05
N ASN A 394 4.52 -12.71 24.58
CA ASN A 394 5.29 -13.94 24.72
C ASN A 394 5.78 -14.47 23.36
N PHE A 395 4.92 -14.49 22.33
CA PHE A 395 5.33 -14.84 20.96
C PHE A 395 6.43 -13.90 20.47
N THR A 396 6.25 -12.60 20.61
CA THR A 396 7.17 -11.57 20.11
C THR A 396 8.54 -11.67 20.76
N GLN A 397 8.60 -11.98 22.06
CA GLN A 397 9.86 -12.15 22.80
C GLN A 397 10.62 -13.43 22.44
N HIS A 398 9.94 -14.43 21.85
CA HIS A 398 10.53 -15.75 21.56
C HIS A 398 10.64 -16.08 20.06
N TYR A 399 10.00 -15.32 19.17
CA TYR A 399 10.07 -15.52 17.74
C TYR A 399 11.24 -14.73 17.13
N PRO A 400 12.30 -15.38 16.59
CA PRO A 400 13.54 -14.68 16.21
C PRO A 400 13.36 -13.53 15.21
N LEU A 401 12.43 -13.66 14.27
CA LEU A 401 12.19 -12.62 13.27
C LEU A 401 11.48 -11.37 13.83
N GLU A 402 10.97 -11.43 15.06
CA GLU A 402 10.45 -10.23 15.74
C GLU A 402 11.55 -9.36 16.35
N GLU A 403 12.82 -9.78 16.25
CA GLU A 403 14.02 -9.02 16.63
C GLU A 403 14.10 -8.63 18.13
N TYR A 404 13.40 -9.32 19.02
CA TYR A 404 13.60 -9.16 20.46
C TYR A 404 14.98 -9.70 20.90
N PRO A 405 15.73 -9.03 21.81
CA PRO A 405 15.38 -7.83 22.58
C PRO A 405 15.80 -6.50 21.93
N LEU A 406 16.38 -6.50 20.71
CA LEU A 406 16.78 -5.26 20.04
C LEU A 406 15.56 -4.36 19.76
N ARG A 407 14.48 -4.98 19.27
CA ARG A 407 13.14 -4.41 19.18
C ARG A 407 12.37 -4.92 20.39
N ASP A 408 12.21 -4.12 21.44
CA ASP A 408 11.66 -4.63 22.69
C ASP A 408 10.11 -4.60 22.69
N THR A 409 9.50 -4.88 23.85
CA THR A 409 8.04 -4.85 24.08
C THR A 409 7.65 -3.94 25.25
N GLY A 410 8.46 -2.91 25.54
CA GLY A 410 8.37 -2.13 26.79
C GLY A 410 7.00 -1.51 27.06
N VAL A 411 6.30 -1.04 26.02
CA VAL A 411 4.93 -0.50 26.16
C VAL A 411 3.96 -1.60 26.58
N TRP A 412 4.08 -2.81 26.01
CA TRP A 412 3.24 -3.95 26.40
C TRP A 412 3.55 -4.45 27.81
N ASP A 413 4.82 -4.45 28.21
CA ASP A 413 5.24 -4.82 29.57
C ASP A 413 4.65 -3.86 30.62
N ALA A 414 4.72 -2.55 30.35
CA ALA A 414 4.09 -1.53 31.18
C ALA A 414 2.55 -1.67 31.19
N THR A 415 1.95 -1.97 30.03
CA THR A 415 0.50 -2.16 29.88
C THR A 415 -0.01 -3.34 30.70
N LEU A 416 0.64 -4.50 30.61
CA LEU A 416 0.26 -5.73 31.32
C LEU A 416 0.45 -5.62 32.84
N SER A 417 1.32 -4.71 33.29
CA SER A 417 1.52 -4.40 34.72
C SER A 417 0.51 -3.38 35.25
N GLY A 418 -0.29 -2.77 34.37
CA GLY A 418 -1.22 -1.70 34.69
C GLY A 418 -2.66 -2.15 34.95
N TRP A 419 -3.61 -1.31 34.54
CA TRP A 419 -5.04 -1.57 34.56
C TRP A 419 -5.60 -1.49 33.14
N ASN A 420 -6.78 -2.07 32.92
CA ASN A 420 -7.46 -2.05 31.63
C ASN A 420 -8.75 -1.20 31.70
N ASN A 421 -9.43 -1.04 30.57
CA ASN A 421 -10.59 -0.16 30.49
C ASN A 421 -11.88 -0.69 31.15
N THR A 422 -11.82 -1.87 31.79
CA THR A 422 -12.90 -2.38 32.66
C THR A 422 -12.68 -2.03 34.14
N ASP A 423 -11.51 -1.50 34.50
CA ASP A 423 -11.16 -1.13 35.86
C ASP A 423 -11.80 0.22 36.26
N PRO A 424 -12.30 0.40 37.50
CA PRO A 424 -12.85 1.68 37.96
C PRO A 424 -11.89 2.88 37.81
N ARG A 425 -10.57 2.66 37.91
CA ARG A 425 -9.54 3.70 37.76
C ARG A 425 -9.51 4.28 36.35
N PHE A 426 -9.87 3.49 35.33
CA PHE A 426 -9.93 3.93 33.94
C PHE A 426 -10.83 5.15 33.80
N TRP A 427 -12.01 5.15 34.40
CA TRP A 427 -13.01 6.21 34.16
C TRP A 427 -12.55 7.59 34.65
N SER A 428 -11.81 7.66 35.76
CA SER A 428 -11.24 8.92 36.24
C SER A 428 -10.12 9.40 35.30
N ALA A 429 -9.24 8.49 34.85
CA ALA A 429 -8.20 8.82 33.88
C ALA A 429 -8.80 9.26 32.53
N TYR A 430 -9.86 8.58 32.08
CA TYR A 430 -10.56 8.91 30.84
C TYR A 430 -11.25 10.28 30.91
N GLN A 431 -11.90 10.61 32.03
CA GLN A 431 -12.47 11.95 32.24
C GLN A 431 -11.41 13.05 32.22
N GLN A 432 -10.25 12.81 32.84
CA GLN A 432 -9.12 13.73 32.80
C GLN A 432 -8.56 13.88 31.38
N ASN A 433 -8.44 12.78 30.64
CA ASN A 433 -8.05 12.80 29.23
C ASN A 433 -9.03 13.66 28.43
N LEU A 434 -10.35 13.43 28.56
CA LEU A 434 -11.37 14.24 27.89
C LEU A 434 -11.31 15.73 28.26
N TYR A 435 -10.94 16.07 29.50
CA TYR A 435 -10.73 17.46 29.89
C TYR A 435 -9.59 18.13 29.10
N TYR A 436 -8.49 17.41 28.87
CA TYR A 436 -7.33 17.97 28.16
C TYR A 436 -7.63 18.38 26.72
N GLY A 437 -8.34 17.56 25.94
CA GLY A 437 -8.78 17.95 24.58
C GLY A 437 -10.08 18.74 24.57
N GLY A 438 -10.86 18.66 25.65
CA GLY A 438 -12.17 19.29 25.85
C GLY A 438 -12.04 20.72 26.36
N ASP A 439 -12.63 21.01 27.51
CA ASP A 439 -12.67 22.34 28.12
C ASP A 439 -11.27 22.95 28.36
N GLY A 440 -10.29 22.09 28.67
CA GLY A 440 -8.89 22.44 28.89
C GLY A 440 -8.12 22.77 27.61
N GLY A 441 -8.57 22.29 26.45
CA GLY A 441 -7.79 22.35 25.20
C GLY A 441 -8.57 22.84 24.01
N LEU A 442 -8.56 22.04 22.94
CA LEU A 442 -9.10 22.35 21.62
C LEU A 442 -10.54 22.87 21.69
N LEU A 443 -11.45 22.10 22.27
CA LEU A 443 -12.88 22.44 22.27
C LEU A 443 -13.17 23.67 23.14
N GLY A 444 -12.56 23.75 24.32
CA GLY A 444 -12.71 24.90 25.22
C GLY A 444 -12.18 26.19 24.60
N ALA A 445 -11.06 26.15 23.88
CA ALA A 445 -10.58 27.31 23.13
C ALA A 445 -11.55 27.70 22.00
N MET A 446 -12.11 26.74 21.28
CA MET A 446 -13.14 27.02 20.28
C MET A 446 -14.36 27.71 20.90
N ASP A 447 -14.80 27.29 22.09
CA ASP A 447 -15.93 27.88 22.79
C ASP A 447 -15.68 29.29 23.34
N ARG A 448 -14.49 29.50 23.95
CA ARG A 448 -14.08 30.81 24.49
C ARG A 448 -13.95 31.87 23.39
N PHE A 449 -13.38 31.50 22.24
CA PHE A 449 -13.06 32.45 21.17
C PHE A 449 -14.05 32.43 19.99
N LYS A 450 -15.10 31.61 20.07
CA LYS A 450 -16.13 31.42 19.03
C LYS A 450 -15.49 31.05 17.69
N LEU A 451 -14.68 30.00 17.69
CA LEU A 451 -13.92 29.56 16.55
C LEU A 451 -14.67 28.49 15.75
N ASP A 452 -14.40 28.48 14.46
CA ASP A 452 -14.83 27.43 13.55
C ASP A 452 -13.80 26.30 13.45
N ALA A 453 -12.51 26.65 13.57
CA ALA A 453 -11.42 25.69 13.63
C ALA A 453 -10.21 26.27 14.36
N ILE A 454 -9.34 25.37 14.82
CA ILE A 454 -8.00 25.69 15.29
C ILE A 454 -6.99 25.31 14.21
N VAL A 455 -5.96 26.14 14.05
CA VAL A 455 -4.91 25.96 13.06
C VAL A 455 -3.54 26.03 13.73
N MET A 456 -2.69 25.04 13.45
CA MET A 456 -1.29 24.99 13.88
C MET A 456 -0.48 24.07 12.95
N PRO A 457 0.86 24.12 12.98
CA PRO A 457 1.70 23.14 12.26
C PRO A 457 1.33 21.72 12.67
N ALA A 458 1.39 20.80 11.72
CA ALA A 458 0.81 19.47 11.90
C ALA A 458 1.45 18.68 13.06
N ASP A 459 2.74 18.89 13.28
CA ASP A 459 3.53 18.21 14.31
C ASP A 459 3.03 18.48 15.73
N PHE A 460 2.36 19.61 15.98
CA PHE A 460 1.84 20.00 17.30
C PHE A 460 0.33 19.72 17.48
N ALA A 461 -0.32 19.21 16.44
CA ALA A 461 -1.78 19.26 16.33
C ALA A 461 -2.48 17.99 16.84
N ALA A 462 -1.92 16.82 16.53
CA ALA A 462 -2.67 15.56 16.57
C ALA A 462 -3.23 15.23 17.96
N HIS A 463 -2.39 15.35 18.99
CA HIS A 463 -2.70 15.04 20.39
C HIS A 463 -4.03 15.66 20.85
N TRP A 464 -4.23 16.94 20.57
CA TRP A 464 -5.42 17.68 21.02
C TRP A 464 -6.71 17.20 20.39
N ALA A 465 -6.65 16.74 19.13
CA ALA A 465 -7.81 16.21 18.42
C ALA A 465 -8.04 14.72 18.72
N ALA A 466 -6.96 13.96 18.88
CA ALA A 466 -6.96 12.54 19.20
C ALA A 466 -7.67 12.27 20.53
N THR A 467 -7.26 12.98 21.59
CA THR A 467 -7.77 12.83 22.97
C THR A 467 -9.29 12.94 23.10
N VAL A 468 -9.94 13.77 22.26
CA VAL A 468 -11.41 13.95 22.26
C VAL A 468 -12.08 13.38 21.01
N GLY A 469 -11.34 12.66 20.18
CA GLY A 469 -11.85 12.01 18.98
C GLY A 469 -12.47 12.96 17.95
N THR A 470 -11.97 14.19 17.84
CA THR A 470 -12.44 15.20 16.87
C THR A 470 -11.69 15.10 15.54
N PRO A 471 -12.22 15.65 14.43
CA PRO A 471 -11.56 15.56 13.15
C PRO A 471 -10.40 16.56 13.01
N ILE A 472 -9.41 16.16 12.22
CA ILE A 472 -8.25 16.95 11.82
C ILE A 472 -7.96 16.71 10.33
N VAL A 473 -7.75 17.80 9.58
CA VAL A 473 -7.34 17.76 8.19
C VAL A 473 -5.97 18.40 8.07
N THR A 474 -4.98 17.61 7.69
CA THR A 474 -3.60 18.07 7.46
C THR A 474 -3.37 18.25 5.98
N VAL A 475 -2.81 19.40 5.61
CA VAL A 475 -2.39 19.72 4.25
C VAL A 475 -0.95 20.24 4.24
N PRO A 476 -0.22 20.13 3.13
CA PRO A 476 1.14 20.63 3.06
C PRO A 476 1.27 22.13 3.32
N LEU A 477 2.31 22.52 4.06
CA LEU A 477 2.60 23.90 4.41
C LEU A 477 3.91 24.40 3.80
N GLY A 478 4.95 23.57 3.77
CA GLY A 478 6.25 23.96 3.24
C GLY A 478 7.32 22.89 3.40
N PHE A 479 8.57 23.31 3.23
CA PHE A 479 9.74 22.46 3.28
C PHE A 479 10.84 23.10 4.12
N TYR A 480 11.64 22.27 4.76
CA TYR A 480 12.83 22.68 5.48
C TYR A 480 13.86 23.36 4.52
N PRO A 481 14.41 24.53 4.89
CA PRO A 481 15.33 25.29 4.03
C PRO A 481 16.68 24.61 3.82
N SER A 482 17.45 25.07 2.83
CA SER A 482 18.76 24.50 2.44
C SER A 482 19.80 24.45 3.56
N GLY A 483 19.73 25.35 4.54
CA GLY A 483 20.63 25.39 5.70
C GLY A 483 20.18 24.58 6.91
N THR A 484 19.12 23.77 6.78
CA THR A 484 18.63 22.94 7.90
C THR A 484 19.67 21.87 8.23
N PRO A 485 20.11 21.74 9.51
CA PRO A 485 20.98 20.66 9.93
C PRO A 485 20.30 19.30 9.72
N VAL A 486 21.09 18.27 9.39
CA VAL A 486 20.60 16.89 9.34
C VAL A 486 20.52 16.36 10.77
N VAL A 487 19.30 16.17 11.27
CA VAL A 487 19.02 15.54 12.57
C VAL A 487 18.56 14.12 12.35
N LYS A 488 19.09 13.19 13.14
CA LYS A 488 18.76 11.77 13.06
C LYS A 488 18.26 11.25 14.40
N ASP A 489 17.32 10.31 14.33
CA ASP A 489 16.86 9.55 15.48
C ASP A 489 17.88 8.49 15.92
N SER A 490 17.53 7.70 16.94
CA SER A 490 18.34 6.61 17.47
C SER A 490 18.54 5.44 16.48
N TRP A 491 17.66 5.30 15.49
CA TRP A 491 17.74 4.30 14.42
C TRP A 491 18.45 4.83 13.16
N GLY A 492 18.88 6.08 13.18
CA GLY A 492 19.57 6.76 12.08
C GLY A 492 18.64 7.18 10.93
N LEU A 493 17.33 7.24 11.15
CA LEU A 493 16.38 7.91 10.25
C LEU A 493 16.56 9.42 10.36
N VAL A 494 16.33 10.14 9.27
CA VAL A 494 16.50 11.59 9.18
C VAL A 494 15.15 12.26 9.42
N GLU A 495 14.99 12.89 10.58
CA GLU A 495 13.76 13.59 10.98
C GLU A 495 13.70 15.01 10.40
N SER A 496 14.84 15.70 10.36
CA SER A 496 14.95 17.06 9.86
C SER A 496 16.18 17.20 8.98
N ALA A 497 15.99 17.76 7.78
CA ALA A 497 17.00 18.02 6.78
C ALA A 497 16.42 18.92 5.69
N PRO A 498 17.26 19.53 4.83
CA PRO A 498 16.76 20.31 3.71
C PRO A 498 15.77 19.52 2.85
N LYS A 499 14.70 20.19 2.39
CA LYS A 499 13.65 19.64 1.52
C LYS A 499 12.73 18.60 2.16
N ILE A 500 12.90 18.23 3.42
CA ILE A 500 11.86 17.46 4.14
C ILE A 500 10.62 18.37 4.25
N PRO A 501 9.41 17.88 3.92
CA PRO A 501 8.19 18.66 4.01
C PRO A 501 7.65 18.70 5.44
N PHE A 502 6.77 19.67 5.69
CA PHE A 502 5.93 19.73 6.88
C PHE A 502 4.57 20.33 6.55
N GLY A 503 3.57 19.98 7.34
CA GLY A 503 2.16 20.31 7.13
C GLY A 503 1.59 21.37 8.07
N ILE A 504 0.35 21.75 7.78
CA ILE A 504 -0.52 22.55 8.64
C ILE A 504 -1.83 21.79 8.83
N SER A 505 -2.37 21.84 10.05
CA SER A 505 -3.57 21.10 10.43
C SER A 505 -4.72 22.02 10.77
N PHE A 506 -5.91 21.66 10.31
CA PHE A 506 -7.19 22.29 10.65
C PHE A 506 -7.98 21.32 11.54
N MET A 507 -8.25 21.71 12.78
CA MET A 507 -8.97 20.91 13.77
C MET A 507 -10.30 21.57 14.13
N GLY A 508 -11.33 20.75 14.35
CA GLY A 508 -12.68 21.25 14.61
C GLY A 508 -13.44 20.42 15.63
N ARG A 509 -14.75 20.65 15.70
CA ARG A 509 -15.65 19.86 16.54
C ARG A 509 -15.94 18.50 15.89
N LYS A 510 -16.44 17.55 16.68
CA LYS A 510 -16.98 16.29 16.15
C LYS A 510 -17.98 16.58 15.03
N PHE A 511 -17.89 15.80 13.96
CA PHE A 511 -18.70 15.88 12.75
C PHE A 511 -18.59 17.20 11.95
N SER A 512 -17.47 17.92 12.09
CA SER A 512 -17.20 19.15 11.33
C SER A 512 -16.35 18.96 10.07
N GLU A 513 -16.16 17.73 9.61
CA GLU A 513 -15.28 17.38 8.47
C GLU A 513 -15.65 18.15 7.21
N GLU A 514 -16.94 18.37 6.92
CA GLU A 514 -17.36 19.16 5.74
C GLU A 514 -16.72 20.56 5.76
N LYS A 515 -16.76 21.22 6.91
CA LYS A 515 -16.21 22.56 7.07
C LYS A 515 -14.68 22.54 6.99
N LEU A 516 -14.04 21.59 7.69
CA LEU A 516 -12.57 21.46 7.70
C LEU A 516 -12.02 21.10 6.32
N ILE A 517 -12.66 20.20 5.58
CA ILE A 517 -12.30 19.84 4.21
C ILE A 517 -12.43 21.06 3.30
N GLY A 518 -13.52 21.84 3.44
CA GLY A 518 -13.67 23.09 2.71
C GLY A 518 -12.53 24.08 3.00
N MET A 519 -12.21 24.31 4.28
CA MET A 519 -11.11 25.19 4.69
C MET A 519 -9.76 24.73 4.14
N ALA A 520 -9.44 23.45 4.30
CA ALA A 520 -8.21 22.83 3.84
C ALA A 520 -8.07 22.91 2.32
N TYR A 521 -9.13 22.61 1.57
CA TYR A 521 -9.15 22.75 0.10
C TYR A 521 -8.92 24.20 -0.31
N ALA A 522 -9.64 25.15 0.29
CA ALA A 522 -9.47 26.56 0.00
C ALA A 522 -8.03 27.05 0.29
N PHE A 523 -7.40 26.55 1.36
CA PHE A 523 -5.99 26.84 1.67
C PHE A 523 -5.05 26.22 0.64
N GLU A 524 -5.17 24.91 0.38
CA GLU A 524 -4.40 24.16 -0.62
C GLU A 524 -4.41 24.85 -1.98
N GLN A 525 -5.59 25.27 -2.47
CA GLN A 525 -5.72 25.91 -3.78
C GLN A 525 -5.07 27.30 -3.87
N ARG A 526 -4.83 27.96 -2.73
CA ARG A 526 -4.15 29.27 -2.66
C ARG A 526 -2.65 29.14 -2.53
N THR A 527 -2.18 28.12 -1.81
CA THR A 527 -0.76 27.95 -1.53
C THR A 527 -0.06 27.06 -2.57
N LYS A 528 -0.77 26.06 -3.12
CA LYS A 528 -0.27 25.10 -4.12
C LYS A 528 1.13 24.56 -3.77
N VAL A 529 1.32 24.22 -2.49
CA VAL A 529 2.61 23.71 -1.96
C VAL A 529 3.05 22.44 -2.69
N ILE A 530 2.10 21.58 -3.08
CA ILE A 530 2.33 20.54 -4.08
C ILE A 530 2.15 21.18 -5.47
N PRO A 531 3.23 21.43 -6.24
CA PRO A 531 3.09 21.95 -7.59
C PRO A 531 2.61 20.86 -8.55
N PRO A 532 1.78 21.17 -9.56
CA PRO A 532 1.55 20.27 -10.69
C PRO A 532 2.87 20.08 -11.47
N LYS A 533 3.29 18.83 -11.76
CA LYS A 533 4.63 18.58 -12.35
C LYS A 533 4.90 19.25 -13.69
N HIS A 534 3.89 19.66 -14.46
CA HIS A 534 4.10 20.46 -15.68
C HIS A 534 4.82 21.80 -15.44
N GLN A 535 5.04 22.21 -14.17
CA GLN A 535 5.85 23.36 -13.78
C GLN A 535 7.02 23.03 -12.82
N SER A 536 7.29 21.76 -12.50
CA SER A 536 8.26 21.38 -11.45
C SER A 536 9.59 20.88 -12.02
N SER A 537 10.54 21.81 -12.18
CA SER A 537 11.97 21.49 -12.12
C SER A 537 12.55 21.68 -10.71
N ARG A 538 11.72 22.00 -9.70
CA ARG A 538 12.19 22.55 -8.41
C ARG A 538 11.94 21.69 -7.17
N VAL A 539 11.01 20.74 -7.15
CA VAL A 539 10.81 19.88 -5.98
C VAL A 539 10.37 18.48 -6.45
N SER A 540 11.32 17.56 -6.49
CA SER A 540 11.12 16.12 -6.75
C SER A 540 11.64 15.37 -5.52
N PRO A 541 11.05 14.21 -5.16
CA PRO A 541 11.71 13.23 -4.31
C PRO A 541 13.19 13.09 -4.70
N TYR A 542 14.09 13.12 -3.72
CA TYR A 542 15.53 13.19 -3.96
C TYR A 542 15.97 12.07 -4.93
N ASP A 543 16.65 12.46 -6.01
CA ASP A 543 17.23 11.61 -7.07
C ASP A 543 16.38 10.41 -7.54
N THR A 544 15.06 10.53 -7.52
CA THR A 544 14.15 9.57 -8.16
C THR A 544 13.89 9.91 -9.62
N SER A 545 14.33 11.08 -10.09
CA SER A 545 14.06 11.55 -11.46
C SER A 545 14.72 10.68 -12.53
N SER A 546 15.73 9.86 -12.21
CA SER A 546 16.29 8.88 -13.14
C SER A 546 15.44 7.60 -13.28
N LYS A 547 14.65 7.27 -12.24
CA LYS A 547 13.74 6.12 -12.16
C LYS A 547 12.28 6.53 -12.53
N LEU A 548 11.64 7.38 -11.72
CA LEU A 548 10.25 7.84 -11.90
C LEU A 548 9.98 8.64 -13.20
N SER A 549 10.97 9.23 -13.88
CA SER A 549 10.73 9.99 -15.13
C SER A 549 10.42 9.12 -16.35
N LYS A 550 10.54 7.78 -16.22
CA LYS A 550 10.26 6.83 -17.30
C LYS A 550 8.87 6.20 -17.24
N ALA A 551 8.09 6.49 -16.20
CA ALA A 551 6.71 6.04 -16.03
C ALA A 551 5.74 6.80 -16.95
N ASN A 552 5.97 6.73 -18.26
CA ASN A 552 4.90 6.94 -19.23
C ASN A 552 4.29 5.58 -19.52
N MET A 553 2.96 5.48 -19.42
CA MET A 553 2.16 4.28 -19.69
C MET A 553 2.61 3.54 -20.98
N MET A 554 3.08 4.29 -22.00
CA MET A 554 3.57 3.77 -23.28
C MET A 554 5.01 3.20 -23.27
N SER A 555 5.91 3.69 -22.40
CA SER A 555 7.33 3.27 -22.33
C SER A 555 7.49 1.92 -21.62
N GLU A 556 6.69 1.70 -20.58
CA GLU A 556 6.62 0.44 -19.81
C GLU A 556 6.07 -0.71 -20.67
N MET A 557 5.07 -0.45 -21.53
CA MET A 557 4.51 -1.45 -22.45
C MET A 557 5.53 -1.98 -23.49
N GLN A 558 6.67 -1.31 -23.67
CA GLN A 558 7.68 -1.66 -24.69
C GLN A 558 9.03 -2.17 -24.12
N LYS A 559 9.27 -2.12 -22.80
CA LYS A 559 10.63 -2.31 -22.21
C LYS A 559 10.92 -3.65 -21.52
N THR A 560 10.01 -4.62 -21.52
CA THR A 560 10.31 -5.94 -20.94
C THR A 560 11.16 -6.78 -21.88
N SER A 561 12.48 -6.58 -21.90
CA SER A 561 13.40 -7.46 -22.63
C SER A 561 14.74 -7.65 -21.93
N SER A 562 14.82 -8.63 -21.03
CA SER A 562 15.92 -9.62 -20.92
C SER A 562 15.71 -10.47 -19.65
N PHE A 563 14.78 -11.42 -19.71
CA PHE A 563 14.63 -12.45 -18.69
C PHE A 563 15.13 -13.78 -19.26
N VAL A 564 15.82 -14.57 -18.45
CA VAL A 564 16.19 -15.96 -18.76
C VAL A 564 15.33 -16.86 -17.88
N GLU A 565 14.65 -17.82 -18.52
CA GLU A 565 13.60 -18.64 -17.92
C GLU A 565 14.09 -20.06 -17.61
N THR A 566 13.51 -20.71 -16.60
CA THR A 566 13.87 -22.07 -16.14
C THR A 566 12.67 -23.01 -16.12
N GLU A 567 12.88 -24.25 -16.56
CA GLU A 567 11.91 -25.35 -16.48
C GLU A 567 11.96 -26.01 -15.10
N VAL A 568 10.82 -26.09 -14.40
CA VAL A 568 10.71 -26.77 -13.09
C VAL A 568 9.94 -28.07 -13.27
N SER A 569 10.57 -29.19 -12.94
CA SER A 569 9.93 -30.52 -12.93
C SER A 569 9.84 -31.03 -11.51
N TYR A 570 8.66 -31.46 -11.07
CA TYR A 570 8.48 -31.98 -9.71
C TYR A 570 7.72 -33.30 -9.69
N LEU A 571 7.88 -34.06 -8.61
CA LEU A 571 7.21 -35.33 -8.36
C LEU A 571 6.12 -35.16 -7.30
N VAL A 572 4.94 -35.76 -7.52
CA VAL A 572 3.80 -35.75 -6.58
C VAL A 572 3.22 -37.16 -6.37
N LYS A 573 2.50 -37.33 -5.26
CA LYS A 573 1.79 -38.57 -4.89
C LYS A 573 0.50 -38.73 -5.73
N ASP A 574 0.16 -39.96 -6.11
CA ASP A 574 -1.10 -40.28 -6.79
C ASP A 574 -2.31 -40.15 -5.85
N LEU A 575 -3.29 -39.35 -6.26
CA LEU A 575 -4.54 -39.09 -5.53
C LEU A 575 -5.43 -40.33 -5.40
N LYS A 576 -5.27 -41.36 -6.25
CA LYS A 576 -6.06 -42.60 -6.17
C LYS A 576 -5.72 -43.48 -4.96
N HIS A 577 -4.59 -43.27 -4.29
CA HIS A 577 -4.08 -44.16 -3.23
C HIS A 577 -3.99 -43.46 -1.87
N ASP A 578 -4.79 -42.41 -1.67
CA ASP A 578 -4.76 -41.59 -0.47
C ASP A 578 -5.26 -42.31 0.81
N LYS A 579 -5.75 -43.56 0.68
CA LYS A 579 -6.36 -44.33 1.78
C LYS A 579 -5.79 -45.73 2.04
N GLU A 580 -4.76 -46.20 1.33
CA GLU A 580 -4.22 -47.58 1.54
C GLU A 580 -2.93 -47.64 2.38
N LYS A 581 -2.73 -48.77 3.09
CA LYS A 581 -1.65 -49.06 4.07
C LYS A 581 -0.28 -49.37 3.41
N PRO A 582 0.85 -49.31 4.16
CA PRO A 582 2.20 -49.25 3.58
C PRO A 582 2.82 -50.60 3.15
N TYR A 583 3.69 -50.49 2.12
CA TYR A 583 4.45 -51.44 1.29
C TYR A 583 4.96 -52.80 1.83
N GLU A 584 4.98 -53.80 0.93
CA GLU A 584 5.89 -54.96 0.90
C GLU A 584 6.88 -54.80 -0.28
N LEU A 585 8.18 -55.03 -0.08
CA LEU A 585 9.23 -54.91 -1.11
C LEU A 585 9.76 -56.31 -1.50
N THR A 586 9.72 -56.65 -2.80
CA THR A 586 10.45 -57.81 -3.35
C THR A 586 11.42 -57.36 -4.45
N PHE A 587 12.61 -57.95 -4.46
CA PHE A 587 13.69 -57.64 -5.40
C PHE A 587 13.88 -58.81 -6.39
N ALA A 588 13.90 -58.52 -7.70
CA ALA A 588 14.44 -59.45 -8.69
C ALA A 588 15.93 -59.16 -8.92
N ALA A 589 16.73 -60.21 -9.10
CA ALA A 589 18.17 -60.11 -9.26
C ALA A 589 18.54 -59.27 -10.50
N GLY A 590 19.21 -58.13 -10.27
CA GLY A 590 19.84 -57.30 -11.31
C GLY A 590 19.19 -55.96 -11.65
N GLY A 591 18.07 -55.57 -11.02
CA GLY A 591 17.40 -54.28 -11.27
C GLY A 591 17.63 -53.25 -10.15
N LEU A 592 18.02 -52.02 -10.51
CA LEU A 592 18.32 -50.90 -9.60
C LEU A 592 17.08 -50.18 -9.03
N ILE A 593 15.86 -50.66 -9.26
CA ILE A 593 14.64 -50.04 -8.72
C ILE A 593 13.65 -51.15 -8.32
N PRO A 594 13.20 -51.23 -7.06
CA PRO A 594 12.09 -52.13 -6.69
C PRO A 594 10.81 -51.68 -7.41
N GLN A 595 10.05 -52.62 -7.95
CA GLN A 595 8.70 -52.28 -8.42
C GLN A 595 7.88 -51.80 -7.23
N THR A 596 7.44 -50.55 -7.30
CA THR A 596 6.47 -49.97 -6.38
C THR A 596 5.16 -49.76 -7.13
N ASN A 597 4.04 -49.78 -6.41
CA ASN A 597 2.73 -49.38 -6.92
C ASN A 597 2.59 -47.85 -7.12
N ILE A 598 3.70 -47.13 -7.28
CA ILE A 598 3.72 -45.73 -7.70
C ILE A 598 3.69 -45.69 -9.22
N SER A 599 2.56 -45.27 -9.79
CA SER A 599 2.51 -44.87 -11.19
C SER A 599 3.18 -43.50 -11.33
N TYR A 600 4.38 -43.49 -11.90
CA TYR A 600 5.14 -42.29 -12.25
C TYR A 600 4.38 -41.45 -13.29
N GLN A 601 3.93 -40.25 -12.92
CA GLN A 601 3.52 -39.22 -13.87
C GLN A 601 4.39 -37.97 -13.60
N PRO A 602 5.50 -37.80 -14.33
CA PRO A 602 6.27 -36.57 -14.27
C PRO A 602 5.45 -35.41 -14.87
N HIS A 603 5.25 -34.34 -14.11
CA HIS A 603 4.72 -33.09 -14.65
C HIS A 603 5.88 -32.15 -14.97
N GLN A 604 6.07 -31.86 -16.27
CA GLN A 604 6.98 -30.82 -16.74
C GLN A 604 6.24 -29.49 -16.76
N VAL A 605 6.77 -28.48 -16.06
CA VAL A 605 6.39 -27.08 -16.27
C VAL A 605 7.46 -26.44 -17.14
N SER A 606 7.25 -26.44 -18.45
CA SER A 606 8.13 -25.74 -19.39
C SER A 606 7.82 -24.24 -19.38
N VAL A 607 8.85 -23.41 -19.22
CA VAL A 607 8.76 -21.95 -19.33
C VAL A 607 9.49 -21.55 -20.62
N TYR A 608 8.76 -20.94 -21.56
CA TYR A 608 9.32 -20.50 -22.85
C TYR A 608 9.16 -19.01 -23.08
N ASN A 609 10.22 -18.44 -23.67
CA ASN A 609 10.35 -17.05 -24.01
C ASN A 609 9.26 -16.66 -25.03
N PHE A 610 8.37 -15.75 -24.67
CA PHE A 610 7.45 -15.15 -25.65
C PHE A 610 7.52 -13.63 -25.64
N ARG A 611 7.88 -13.08 -26.80
CA ARG A 611 7.54 -11.70 -27.20
C ARG A 611 6.05 -11.47 -26.96
N GLY A 612 5.70 -10.35 -26.33
CA GLY A 612 4.39 -10.10 -25.70
C GLY A 612 3.16 -9.98 -26.61
N LEU A 613 2.83 -10.99 -27.41
CA LEU A 613 1.64 -10.98 -28.29
C LEU A 613 0.81 -12.28 -28.34
N GLN A 614 0.93 -13.22 -27.40
CA GLN A 614 -0.02 -14.36 -27.33
C GLN A 614 -0.67 -14.51 -25.97
N ASN A 615 -1.98 -14.76 -26.02
CA ASN A 615 -2.93 -14.79 -24.91
C ASN A 615 -2.68 -16.03 -24.02
N SER A 616 -2.53 -15.84 -22.70
CA SER A 616 -2.32 -16.91 -21.72
C SER A 616 -3.44 -17.97 -21.71
N ASP A 617 -4.63 -17.58 -22.17
CA ASP A 617 -5.80 -18.46 -22.24
C ASP A 617 -5.59 -19.66 -23.19
N SER A 618 -4.73 -19.54 -24.21
CA SER A 618 -4.50 -20.61 -25.19
C SER A 618 -3.74 -21.82 -24.64
N PHE A 619 -2.97 -21.67 -23.55
CA PHE A 619 -2.16 -22.77 -22.99
C PHE A 619 -2.88 -23.55 -21.89
N ASN A 620 -3.77 -22.87 -21.15
CA ASN A 620 -4.71 -23.53 -20.23
C ASN A 620 -5.64 -24.48 -21.01
N GLU A 621 -6.01 -24.13 -22.25
CA GLU A 621 -6.79 -25.00 -23.14
C GLU A 621 -6.06 -26.32 -23.53
N TYR A 622 -4.73 -26.36 -23.46
CA TYR A 622 -3.91 -27.57 -23.70
C TYR A 622 -3.39 -28.24 -22.41
N GLY A 623 -3.86 -27.80 -21.24
CA GLY A 623 -3.53 -28.42 -19.95
C GLY A 623 -2.17 -28.03 -19.36
N PHE A 624 -1.59 -26.91 -19.80
CA PHE A 624 -0.32 -26.39 -19.24
C PHE A 624 -0.58 -25.21 -18.30
N THR A 625 0.06 -25.23 -17.11
CA THR A 625 0.06 -24.11 -16.16
C THR A 625 1.35 -23.31 -16.33
N VAL A 626 1.24 -22.01 -16.63
CA VAL A 626 2.40 -21.12 -16.77
C VAL A 626 2.58 -20.32 -15.47
N THR A 627 3.74 -20.45 -14.84
CA THR A 627 4.06 -19.71 -13.61
C THR A 627 5.39 -18.97 -13.72
N LYS A 628 5.42 -17.69 -13.34
CA LYS A 628 6.63 -16.87 -13.33
C LYS A 628 7.40 -17.06 -12.04
N LEU A 629 8.69 -17.36 -12.14
CA LEU A 629 9.59 -17.32 -11.00
C LEU A 629 9.95 -15.85 -10.70
N GLY A 630 9.65 -15.38 -9.50
CA GLY A 630 9.95 -14.00 -9.06
C GLY A 630 11.44 -13.72 -8.80
N CYS A 631 12.35 -14.36 -9.54
CA CYS A 631 13.79 -14.17 -9.45
C CYS A 631 14.35 -13.87 -10.84
N ALA A 632 14.94 -12.69 -11.00
CA ALA A 632 15.64 -12.31 -12.21
C ALA A 632 17.13 -12.59 -12.05
N LEU A 633 17.66 -13.50 -12.87
CA LEU A 633 19.09 -13.74 -13.03
C LEU A 633 19.49 -13.42 -14.46
N ALA A 634 20.65 -12.79 -14.64
CA ALA A 634 21.21 -12.60 -15.97
C ALA A 634 21.68 -13.96 -16.53
N ALA A 635 21.73 -14.09 -17.85
CA ALA A 635 22.18 -15.33 -18.50
C ALA A 635 23.57 -15.79 -18.03
N ALA A 636 24.46 -14.85 -17.70
CA ALA A 636 25.81 -15.13 -17.22
C ALA A 636 25.84 -15.68 -15.79
N ASP A 637 24.87 -15.29 -14.94
CA ASP A 637 24.79 -15.65 -13.53
C ASP A 637 24.35 -17.11 -13.31
N PHE A 638 23.77 -17.74 -14.33
CA PHE A 638 23.36 -19.15 -14.29
C PHE A 638 24.52 -20.15 -14.29
N ASN A 639 25.73 -19.71 -14.63
CA ASN A 639 26.93 -20.55 -14.57
C ASN A 639 27.68 -20.41 -13.23
N ASP A 640 27.17 -19.59 -12.31
CA ASP A 640 27.73 -19.42 -10.97
C ASP A 640 26.87 -20.16 -9.95
N ASP A 641 27.35 -21.34 -9.54
CA ASP A 641 26.68 -22.22 -8.58
C ASP A 641 26.36 -21.52 -7.25
N THR A 642 27.14 -20.52 -6.86
CA THR A 642 26.91 -19.76 -5.62
C THR A 642 25.75 -18.80 -5.79
N ILE A 643 25.73 -18.04 -6.89
CA ILE A 643 24.64 -17.10 -7.18
C ILE A 643 23.32 -17.84 -7.38
N VAL A 644 23.35 -18.97 -8.08
CA VAL A 644 22.19 -19.84 -8.27
C VAL A 644 21.70 -20.36 -6.92
N LYS A 645 22.58 -20.91 -6.09
CA LYS A 645 22.18 -21.43 -4.77
C LYS A 645 21.58 -20.36 -3.86
N ASP A 646 22.15 -19.16 -3.84
CA ASP A 646 21.79 -18.14 -2.85
C ASP A 646 20.60 -17.26 -3.30
N ARG A 647 20.36 -17.14 -4.61
CA ARG A 647 19.29 -16.27 -5.16
C ARG A 647 18.22 -17.05 -5.91
N TYR A 648 18.58 -18.12 -6.61
CA TYR A 648 17.64 -18.88 -7.45
C TYR A 648 16.86 -19.91 -6.64
N TYR A 649 17.55 -20.73 -5.84
CA TYR A 649 16.92 -21.82 -5.10
C TYR A 649 15.85 -21.35 -4.11
N PRO A 650 16.04 -20.27 -3.34
CA PRO A 650 15.00 -19.77 -2.43
C PRO A 650 13.73 -19.34 -3.18
N ALA A 651 13.85 -18.82 -4.41
CA ALA A 651 12.71 -18.43 -5.22
C ALA A 651 11.95 -19.63 -5.80
N VAL A 652 12.68 -20.68 -6.21
CA VAL A 652 12.07 -21.95 -6.63
C VAL A 652 11.39 -22.65 -5.45
N GLU A 653 12.02 -22.70 -4.28
CA GLU A 653 11.40 -23.24 -3.07
C GLU A 653 10.16 -22.45 -2.68
N LYS A 654 10.23 -21.12 -2.68
CA LYS A 654 9.07 -20.27 -2.40
C LYS A 654 7.91 -20.57 -3.34
N LEU A 655 8.17 -20.64 -4.66
CA LEU A 655 7.13 -20.97 -5.64
C LEU A 655 6.50 -22.34 -5.36
N LEU A 656 7.31 -23.33 -4.98
CA LEU A 656 6.82 -24.68 -4.72
C LEU A 656 6.08 -24.79 -3.40
N TRP A 657 6.46 -24.02 -2.39
CA TRP A 657 5.70 -23.85 -1.16
C TRP A 657 4.35 -23.16 -1.40
N GLU A 658 4.30 -22.17 -2.31
CA GLU A 658 3.06 -21.53 -2.73
C GLU A 658 2.16 -22.49 -3.53
N THR A 659 2.76 -23.30 -4.41
CA THR A 659 2.04 -24.28 -5.25
C THR A 659 1.55 -25.47 -4.42
N PHE A 660 2.31 -25.87 -3.41
CA PHE A 660 2.06 -27.03 -2.56
C PHE A 660 2.04 -26.64 -1.08
N SER A 661 1.09 -25.77 -0.72
CA SER A 661 0.95 -25.22 0.65
C SER A 661 0.66 -26.26 1.75
N HIS A 662 0.39 -27.51 1.36
CA HIS A 662 0.17 -28.65 2.26
C HIS A 662 1.32 -29.64 2.31
N ALA A 663 2.42 -29.39 1.57
CA ALA A 663 3.62 -30.20 1.67
C ALA A 663 4.16 -30.15 3.10
N SER A 664 4.64 -31.27 3.62
CA SER A 664 5.41 -31.33 4.86
C SER A 664 6.90 -31.03 4.61
N ALA A 665 7.36 -31.16 3.36
CA ALA A 665 8.71 -30.78 2.94
C ALA A 665 8.80 -30.53 1.44
N VAL A 666 9.63 -29.56 1.04
CA VAL A 666 10.08 -29.33 -0.35
C VAL A 666 11.60 -29.41 -0.36
N ARG A 667 12.19 -30.12 -1.32
CA ARG A 667 13.66 -30.25 -1.47
C ARG A 667 14.07 -30.23 -2.93
N ILE A 668 14.94 -29.30 -3.30
CA ILE A 668 15.60 -29.30 -4.62
C ILE A 668 16.59 -30.46 -4.65
N ILE A 669 16.43 -31.41 -5.58
CA ILE A 669 17.29 -32.59 -5.68
C ILE A 669 18.38 -32.39 -6.75
N GLU A 670 18.04 -31.71 -7.83
CA GLU A 670 18.96 -31.56 -8.97
C GLU A 670 18.70 -30.22 -9.65
N HIS A 671 19.77 -29.57 -10.09
CA HIS A 671 19.72 -28.41 -10.96
C HIS A 671 20.82 -28.55 -12.00
N GLY A 672 20.51 -28.23 -13.26
CA GLY A 672 21.48 -28.26 -14.34
C GLY A 672 20.99 -27.57 -15.59
N LEU A 673 21.93 -27.10 -16.41
CA LEU A 673 21.63 -26.49 -17.70
C LEU A 673 21.33 -27.58 -18.74
N ARG A 674 20.12 -27.58 -19.30
CA ARG A 674 19.73 -28.41 -20.44
C ARG A 674 19.86 -27.64 -21.74
N LYS A 675 20.63 -28.19 -22.69
CA LYS A 675 20.55 -27.79 -24.10
C LYS A 675 19.32 -28.44 -24.73
N ARG A 676 18.39 -27.67 -25.26
CA ARG A 676 17.32 -28.20 -26.12
C ARG A 676 17.71 -28.01 -27.58
N SER A 677 17.73 -29.11 -28.35
CA SER A 677 17.74 -29.01 -29.81
C SER A 677 16.33 -28.67 -30.28
N GLY A 678 16.15 -27.50 -30.89
CA GLY A 678 14.86 -26.94 -31.32
C GLY A 678 14.13 -27.65 -32.47
N ALA A 679 14.28 -28.96 -32.65
CA ALA A 679 13.60 -29.67 -33.74
C ALA A 679 12.18 -30.11 -33.33
N PHE A 680 11.18 -29.26 -33.58
CA PHE A 680 9.81 -29.73 -33.83
C PHE A 680 9.75 -30.35 -35.25
N PRO A 681 8.89 -31.37 -35.49
CA PRO A 681 8.77 -31.96 -36.82
C PRO A 681 8.16 -30.94 -37.78
N GLY A 682 8.96 -30.41 -38.71
CA GLY A 682 8.47 -29.57 -39.82
C GLY A 682 9.21 -28.26 -40.11
N GLY A 683 10.25 -27.90 -39.37
CA GLY A 683 11.05 -26.70 -39.65
C GLY A 683 12.54 -26.99 -39.55
N GLU A 684 13.24 -27.00 -40.70
CA GLU A 684 14.70 -27.05 -40.69
C GLU A 684 15.27 -25.70 -40.25
N GLY A 685 15.99 -25.72 -39.13
CA GLY A 685 16.96 -24.71 -38.71
C GLY A 685 16.44 -23.63 -37.77
N ALA A 686 16.70 -23.78 -36.46
CA ALA A 686 17.07 -22.67 -35.55
C ALA A 686 17.38 -23.12 -34.09
N SER A 687 18.27 -22.33 -33.49
CA SER A 687 18.56 -22.05 -32.07
C SER A 687 19.00 -23.17 -31.11
N GLU A 688 20.28 -23.11 -30.71
CA GLU A 688 20.75 -23.63 -29.43
C GLU A 688 20.43 -22.61 -28.33
N ASP A 689 19.29 -22.74 -27.67
CA ASP A 689 19.06 -22.10 -26.37
C ASP A 689 19.40 -23.10 -25.25
N VAL A 690 20.28 -22.67 -24.34
CA VAL A 690 20.59 -23.37 -23.09
C VAL A 690 19.55 -22.90 -22.08
N GLN A 691 18.66 -23.80 -21.64
CA GLN A 691 17.71 -23.51 -20.57
C GLN A 691 18.13 -24.21 -19.27
N PRO A 692 18.15 -23.51 -18.12
CA PRO A 692 18.25 -24.16 -16.83
C PRO A 692 17.04 -25.07 -16.59
N ALA A 693 17.29 -26.23 -15.99
CA ALA A 693 16.26 -27.16 -15.54
C ALA A 693 16.48 -27.47 -14.05
N THR A 694 15.42 -27.34 -13.25
CA THR A 694 15.46 -27.68 -11.83
C THR A 694 14.49 -28.82 -11.54
N ARG A 695 14.97 -29.84 -10.84
CA ARG A 695 14.17 -30.98 -10.38
C ARG A 695 13.96 -30.91 -8.88
N VAL A 696 12.71 -30.95 -8.47
CA VAL A 696 12.31 -30.77 -7.06
C VAL A 696 11.43 -31.91 -6.57
N HIS A 697 11.55 -32.26 -5.30
CA HIS A 697 10.70 -33.22 -4.62
C HIS A 697 9.83 -32.51 -3.59
N ALA A 698 8.52 -32.77 -3.65
CA ALA A 698 7.55 -32.28 -2.68
C ALA A 698 6.90 -33.48 -1.97
N ASP A 699 6.99 -33.50 -0.64
CA ASP A 699 6.42 -34.54 0.22
C ASP A 699 5.29 -33.97 1.08
N TYR A 700 4.25 -34.75 1.33
CA TYR A 700 3.00 -34.36 1.99
C TYR A 700 2.74 -35.06 3.34
N SER A 701 3.66 -35.89 3.85
CA SER A 701 3.54 -36.45 5.20
C SER A 701 4.84 -36.47 6.00
N ILE A 702 4.73 -36.28 7.32
CA ILE A 702 5.84 -36.40 8.28
C ILE A 702 6.42 -37.83 8.33
N ASP A 703 5.59 -38.86 8.13
CA ASP A 703 5.97 -40.27 8.25
C ASP A 703 6.80 -40.81 7.07
N SER A 704 6.78 -40.14 5.91
CA SER A 704 7.58 -40.47 4.72
C SER A 704 8.94 -39.75 4.72
N ALA A 705 8.99 -38.52 5.23
CA ALA A 705 10.23 -37.78 5.42
C ALA A 705 11.18 -38.50 6.39
N ASP A 706 10.64 -39.05 7.49
CA ASP A 706 11.40 -39.76 8.52
C ASP A 706 11.95 -41.11 8.03
N ARG A 707 11.21 -41.79 7.14
CA ARG A 707 11.66 -43.02 6.47
C ARG A 707 12.69 -42.77 5.39
N THR A 708 12.56 -41.67 4.64
CA THR A 708 13.55 -41.25 3.64
C THR A 708 14.85 -40.83 4.32
N ALA A 709 14.79 -40.09 5.43
CA ALA A 709 15.97 -39.74 6.23
C ALA A 709 16.70 -40.99 6.77
N ARG A 710 15.96 -42.04 7.18
CA ARG A 710 16.53 -43.33 7.61
C ARG A 710 17.08 -44.18 6.46
N ALA A 711 16.56 -44.03 5.24
CA ALA A 711 17.09 -44.70 4.06
C ALA A 711 18.40 -44.02 3.58
N SER A 712 18.47 -42.69 3.63
CA SER A 712 19.66 -41.91 3.30
C SER A 712 20.79 -42.12 4.30
N SER A 713 20.50 -42.26 5.60
CA SER A 713 21.51 -42.54 6.63
C SER A 713 22.07 -43.98 6.54
N LYS A 714 21.27 -44.94 6.08
CA LYS A 714 21.76 -46.30 5.78
C LYS A 714 22.61 -46.37 4.50
N MET A 715 22.43 -45.44 3.56
CA MET A 715 23.28 -45.32 2.37
C MET A 715 24.65 -44.71 2.69
N SER A 716 24.75 -43.75 3.62
CA SER A 716 26.06 -43.22 4.02
C SER A 716 26.89 -44.25 4.79
N GLN A 717 26.26 -45.10 5.61
CA GLN A 717 26.97 -46.17 6.33
C GLN A 717 27.50 -47.26 5.38
N LYS A 718 26.72 -47.65 4.37
CA LYS A 718 27.17 -48.63 3.35
C LYS A 718 28.23 -48.11 2.39
N ALA A 719 28.31 -46.79 2.17
CA ALA A 719 29.36 -46.17 1.37
C ALA A 719 30.68 -46.01 2.16
N ILE A 720 30.60 -45.88 3.50
CA ILE A 720 31.76 -45.87 4.40
C ILE A 720 32.30 -47.29 4.63
N ASP A 721 31.44 -48.31 4.66
CA ASP A 721 31.86 -49.72 4.80
C ASP A 721 32.36 -50.36 3.48
N ALA A 722 32.26 -49.63 2.35
CA ALA A 722 32.69 -50.07 1.02
C ALA A 722 33.89 -49.27 0.44
N SER A 723 34.47 -48.36 1.23
CA SER A 723 35.77 -47.72 1.02
C SER A 723 36.80 -48.30 1.99
#